data_AF-A0A543J631-F1
#
_entry.id   AF-A0A543J631-F1
#
_cell.length_a   1.000
_cell.length_b   1.000
_cell.length_c   1.000
_cell.angle_alpha   90.00
_cell.angle_beta   90.00
_cell.angle_gamma   90.00
#
_symmetry.space_group_name_H-M   'P 1'
#
loop_
_entity.id
_entity.type
_entity.pdbx_description
1 polymer ?
#
loop_
_entity_poly.entity_id
_entity_poly.type
_entity_poly.pdbx_seq_one_letter_code
_entity_poly.pdbx_strand_id
1 'polypeptide(L)'
;MSGTDFDSFISYSHSGDRPVAKALQRTLQRLGRRWYRPSALRVFRDDTTLAAAPDLWTSIERALRRSRTFVLLASPEASASPWVGKEVALWREERSREDFFLVLTAGELVWDDEAGDFDHERTTALPEAARGWFDAEPLWIDLRGHRERVQRARFRDAAAAVAAAIHGVAKDRLLNEDVRQQRRLVGVLSALLVVALIAGVVAFSQRDAAIGQRDRADEQARIALSRALAAESDVRTATDPQLAAQLALASRAVAETAESGGALLRRLDENRHVLAYPRRGGDQPSTFMHASSGTASRVAITGDGSVVAFAHEGDPEVTLWHVREHREVGRLSTGKPAPELGQTWNGVSFDRTGSVLVASAGTDLVVWDTADRGVVRTIPGVGAVDDFELSPDGRWMAHVDSESDVGLRLRRVDTGEEVSVPRRPVPPSMPMLEFDRDSTHLYVSFPDGIHALHLGTGSWSSAPVVVSEQGRMHAVAHDARQFFLVADGVVQRWHETGARLADVPVAGMTLGTAVDVSADGRTVVATAGRRLVAVDTATGRSTDLVTHRSGAVDFALSGTGDVAVSISMDGDVVVSTPTVDHRSPASTSSTRRILSAAVAARAPVAAFGGKDGIDVVELPSLKTRRQLQTGVWWKEPRMALSPDGRRLAVLEEESVHVFDADTGATIARWPRAWPGAVLDGGVGVAFVGDGTRLLFDSEGGPGLLDVATGEVVQVFPVRESTGGGFVTTPDGRFLALSLRSVSPEVRDGGSVVEIWRWDGNRYVDPVRVSEPAVARALAITEDGTTLGIADIDGRVVLVDLAHPEQRRYLQGEAAYSSMTFTSDGETVVQADCGSGGVISWNVSDGVKGAAWHRGPAPDQATCSDITLLRPVPVINGILGTDAEGGMTLWRLDVAAAADVLCSTNGVLDEVNRARYLRDVIGSVPSDC
;
A
#
# COMPACT_ATOMS: atom_id res chain seq x y z
N MET A 1 70.40 27.38 58.25
CA MET A 1 70.84 26.97 56.90
C MET A 1 70.33 28.01 55.91
N SER A 2 71.19 28.94 55.53
CA SER A 2 70.92 30.04 54.60
C SER A 2 70.67 29.49 53.19
N GLY A 3 69.43 29.59 52.70
CA GLY A 3 69.05 29.11 51.38
C GLY A 3 69.69 29.94 50.26
N THR A 4 70.36 29.28 49.33
CA THR A 4 70.78 29.85 48.04
C THR A 4 69.53 30.19 47.22
N ASP A 5 69.42 31.43 46.74
CA ASP A 5 68.32 31.88 45.88
C ASP A 5 68.64 31.67 44.39
N PHE A 6 69.87 31.42 44.00
CA PHE A 6 70.18 31.16 42.60
C PHE A 6 71.08 29.94 42.47
N ASP A 7 70.79 29.11 41.48
CA ASP A 7 71.61 27.93 41.18
C ASP A 7 72.91 28.34 40.46
N SER A 8 72.88 29.46 39.73
CA SER A 8 74.04 29.99 39.00
C SER A 8 73.96 31.50 38.78
N PHE A 9 75.10 32.17 38.89
CA PHE A 9 75.32 33.59 38.54
C PHE A 9 76.12 33.67 37.23
N ILE A 10 75.66 34.42 36.24
CA ILE A 10 76.40 34.64 34.98
C ILE A 10 77.02 36.05 34.98
N SER A 11 78.35 36.11 35.00
CA SER A 11 79.14 37.34 34.82
C SER A 11 79.64 37.44 33.37
N TYR A 12 79.50 38.60 32.74
CA TYR A 12 79.80 38.79 31.32
C TYR A 12 80.00 40.27 30.95
N SER A 13 80.65 40.53 29.80
CA SER A 13 80.75 41.90 29.27
C SER A 13 79.47 42.33 28.55
N HIS A 14 78.92 43.49 28.92
CA HIS A 14 77.74 44.06 28.26
C HIS A 14 78.00 44.53 26.83
N SER A 15 79.26 44.82 26.48
CA SER A 15 79.63 45.36 25.16
C SER A 15 79.59 44.29 24.04
N GLY A 16 79.83 43.02 24.37
CA GLY A 16 79.97 41.95 23.36
C GLY A 16 79.22 40.65 23.66
N ASP A 17 78.99 40.28 24.92
CA ASP A 17 78.53 38.92 25.29
C ASP A 17 77.02 38.83 25.60
N ARG A 18 76.29 39.95 25.54
CA ARG A 18 74.87 40.03 25.93
C ARG A 18 73.95 39.05 25.17
N PRO A 19 74.07 38.84 23.84
CA PRO A 19 73.24 37.87 23.13
C PRO A 19 73.50 36.43 23.59
N VAL A 20 74.76 36.05 23.80
CA VAL A 20 75.16 34.71 24.27
C VAL A 20 74.73 34.48 25.71
N ALA A 21 74.94 35.45 26.60
CA ALA A 21 74.51 35.37 28.00
C ALA A 21 72.99 35.15 28.11
N LYS A 22 72.20 35.87 27.31
CA LYS A 22 70.74 35.73 27.26
C LYS A 22 70.31 34.36 26.72
N ALA A 23 71.00 33.86 25.70
CA ALA A 23 70.73 32.54 25.12
C ALA A 23 71.11 31.42 26.09
N LEU A 24 72.24 31.55 26.79
CA LEU A 24 72.73 30.59 27.77
C LEU A 24 71.78 30.54 28.96
N GLN A 25 71.41 31.68 29.56
CA GLN A 25 70.44 31.77 30.66
C GLN A 25 69.12 31.06 30.32
N ARG A 26 68.55 31.34 29.14
CA ARG A 26 67.29 30.71 28.69
C ARG A 26 67.42 29.19 28.51
N THR A 27 68.60 28.73 28.10
CA THR A 27 68.85 27.30 27.84
C THR A 27 69.07 26.55 29.16
N LEU A 28 69.86 27.12 30.09
CA LEU A 28 70.05 26.59 31.44
C LEU A 28 68.73 26.53 32.23
N GLN A 29 67.85 27.52 32.08
CA GLN A 29 66.53 27.52 32.71
C GLN A 29 65.58 26.45 32.15
N ARG A 30 65.87 25.84 30.99
CA ARG A 30 65.00 24.87 30.32
C ARG A 30 65.51 23.44 30.33
N LEU A 31 66.83 23.23 30.23
CA LEU A 31 67.42 21.89 30.17
C LEU A 31 67.26 21.16 31.50
N GLY A 32 66.65 19.97 31.48
CA GLY A 32 66.40 19.18 32.69
C GLY A 32 65.17 19.65 33.50
N ARG A 33 64.28 20.44 32.89
CA ARG A 33 63.10 21.00 33.55
C ARG A 33 62.06 19.90 33.82
N ARG A 34 61.70 19.73 35.09
CA ARG A 34 60.55 18.89 35.46
C ARG A 34 59.25 19.60 35.07
N TRP A 35 58.30 18.86 34.51
CA TRP A 35 57.04 19.38 33.96
C TRP A 35 56.21 20.24 34.94
N TYR A 36 56.40 20.09 36.25
CA TYR A 36 55.70 20.86 37.29
C TYR A 36 56.50 22.05 37.86
N ARG A 37 57.70 22.36 37.35
CA ARG A 37 58.50 23.54 37.77
C ARG A 37 58.63 24.56 36.63
N PRO A 38 58.61 25.88 36.93
CA PRO A 38 58.70 26.91 35.90
C PRO A 38 60.07 26.94 35.18
N SER A 39 61.15 26.54 35.86
CA SER A 39 62.52 26.45 35.32
C SER A 39 63.30 25.28 35.93
N ALA A 40 64.31 24.80 35.21
CA ALA A 40 65.24 23.76 35.66
C ALA A 40 66.30 24.28 36.64
N LEU A 41 66.79 25.50 36.38
CA LEU A 41 67.76 26.24 37.18
C LEU A 41 67.29 27.70 37.34
N ARG A 42 67.43 28.27 38.54
CA ARG A 42 67.28 29.71 38.82
C ARG A 42 68.61 30.40 38.53
N VAL A 43 68.74 30.96 37.33
CA VAL A 43 69.97 31.65 36.90
C VAL A 43 69.81 33.16 37.00
N PHE A 44 70.66 33.80 37.80
CA PHE A 44 70.79 35.27 37.85
C PHE A 44 71.77 35.74 36.78
N ARG A 45 71.39 36.78 36.04
CA ARG A 45 72.21 37.45 35.05
C ARG A 45 72.01 38.95 35.26
N ASP A 46 73.08 39.68 35.42
CA ASP A 46 73.00 41.14 35.51
C ASP A 46 72.51 41.72 34.17
N ASP A 47 71.38 42.44 34.16
CA ASP A 47 70.83 43.12 32.97
C ASP A 47 70.61 44.58 33.36
N THR A 48 71.62 45.40 33.10
CA THR A 48 71.73 46.82 33.48
C THR A 48 70.80 47.77 32.70
N THR A 49 69.63 47.31 32.29
CA THR A 49 68.58 48.17 31.70
C THR A 49 67.85 49.07 32.72
N LEU A 50 68.35 49.14 33.96
CA LEU A 50 67.93 50.10 35.00
C LEU A 50 69.16 50.94 35.42
N ALA A 51 69.56 51.86 34.54
CA ALA A 51 70.48 52.93 34.92
C ALA A 51 69.78 53.88 35.91
N ALA A 52 70.47 54.21 37.01
CA ALA A 52 70.07 55.16 38.08
C ALA A 52 69.29 54.61 39.29
N ALA A 53 69.79 53.56 39.95
CA ALA A 53 69.53 53.31 41.37
C ALA A 53 70.86 53.26 42.17
N PRO A 54 71.00 53.92 43.33
CA PRO A 54 72.24 53.93 44.13
C PRO A 54 72.64 52.57 44.74
N ASP A 55 71.75 51.57 44.70
CA ASP A 55 71.88 50.27 45.39
C ASP A 55 72.19 49.08 44.45
N LEU A 56 72.57 49.33 43.19
CA LEU A 56 72.78 48.26 42.20
C LEU A 56 73.85 47.25 42.63
N TRP A 57 75.01 47.73 43.11
CA TRP A 57 76.11 46.87 43.57
C TRP A 57 75.68 45.99 44.75
N THR A 58 74.96 46.55 45.72
CA THR A 58 74.42 45.82 46.89
C THR A 58 73.47 44.68 46.46
N SER A 59 72.76 44.86 45.34
CA SER A 59 71.87 43.82 44.78
C SER A 59 72.64 42.70 44.06
N ILE A 60 73.69 43.05 43.31
CA ILE A 60 74.57 42.12 42.61
C ILE A 60 75.37 41.31 43.63
N GLU A 61 75.96 41.96 44.62
CA GLU A 61 76.68 41.31 45.73
C GLU A 61 75.76 40.33 46.48
N ARG A 62 74.52 40.73 46.78
CA ARG A 62 73.54 39.84 47.42
C ARG A 62 73.18 38.64 46.53
N ALA A 63 73.00 38.84 45.22
CA ALA A 63 72.70 37.78 44.27
C ALA A 63 73.89 36.82 44.10
N LEU A 64 75.11 37.36 44.06
CA LEU A 64 76.36 36.61 43.96
C LEU A 64 76.59 35.77 45.22
N ARG A 65 76.46 36.34 46.41
CA ARG A 65 76.50 35.60 47.70
C ARG A 65 75.42 34.53 47.82
N ARG A 66 74.27 34.71 47.18
CA ARG A 66 73.13 33.76 47.19
C ARG A 66 73.13 32.80 45.99
N SER A 67 74.13 32.84 45.14
CA SER A 67 74.30 31.90 44.04
C SER A 67 75.12 30.70 44.46
N ARG A 68 74.80 29.51 43.95
CA ARG A 68 75.57 28.29 44.20
C ARG A 68 76.81 28.20 43.33
N THR A 69 76.68 28.54 42.06
CA THR A 69 77.77 28.46 41.06
C THR A 69 77.98 29.81 40.37
N PHE A 70 79.18 30.04 39.85
CA PHE A 70 79.54 31.23 39.11
C PHE A 70 80.00 30.84 37.71
N VAL A 71 79.43 31.47 36.68
CA VAL A 71 79.77 31.25 35.28
C VAL A 71 80.33 32.55 34.71
N LEU A 72 81.60 32.55 34.35
CA LEU A 72 82.24 33.66 33.67
C LEU A 72 82.19 33.46 32.16
N LEU A 73 81.56 34.39 31.44
CA LEU A 73 81.73 34.50 29.99
C LEU A 73 83.04 35.27 29.73
N ALA A 74 84.10 34.51 29.50
CA ALA A 74 85.45 35.01 29.27
C ALA A 74 85.58 35.60 27.87
N SER A 75 85.94 36.88 27.81
CA SER A 75 86.19 37.63 26.58
C SER A 75 87.19 38.76 26.86
N PRO A 76 87.88 39.32 25.84
CA PRO A 76 88.75 40.48 26.03
C PRO A 76 88.02 41.64 26.69
N GLU A 77 86.74 41.82 26.38
CA GLU A 77 85.92 42.87 26.96
C GLU A 77 85.45 42.56 28.39
N ALA A 78 85.35 41.29 28.76
CA ALA A 78 85.07 40.88 30.14
C ALA A 78 86.32 41.02 31.02
N SER A 79 87.49 40.67 30.48
CA SER A 79 88.80 40.89 31.13
C SER A 79 89.04 42.37 31.43
N ALA A 80 88.77 43.26 30.47
CA ALA A 80 88.95 44.70 30.62
C ALA A 80 87.86 45.40 31.46
N SER A 81 86.79 44.69 31.86
CA SER A 81 85.66 45.28 32.56
C SER A 81 85.91 45.35 34.08
N PRO A 82 85.92 46.55 34.69
CA PRO A 82 86.11 46.69 36.14
C PRO A 82 85.02 45.99 36.98
N TRP A 83 83.79 45.88 36.47
CA TRP A 83 82.68 45.24 37.17
C TRP A 83 82.84 43.71 37.25
N VAL A 84 83.03 43.05 36.11
CA VAL A 84 83.41 41.63 36.04
C VAL A 84 84.63 41.32 36.92
N GLY A 85 85.66 42.17 36.89
CA GLY A 85 86.84 42.02 37.77
C GLY A 85 86.49 42.03 39.26
N LYS A 86 85.60 42.93 39.70
CA LYS A 86 85.13 42.96 41.10
C LYS A 86 84.27 41.75 41.47
N GLU A 87 83.43 41.26 40.57
CA GLU A 87 82.60 40.06 40.80
C GLU A 87 83.47 38.80 40.96
N VAL A 88 84.50 38.67 40.13
CA VAL A 88 85.48 37.57 40.20
C VAL A 88 86.31 37.65 41.48
N ALA A 89 86.78 38.85 41.85
CA ALA A 89 87.52 39.05 43.11
C ALA A 89 86.67 38.67 44.33
N LEU A 90 85.41 39.11 44.37
CA LEU A 90 84.47 38.80 45.44
C LEU A 90 84.17 37.30 45.54
N TRP A 91 84.01 36.61 44.40
CA TRP A 91 83.80 35.16 44.43
C TRP A 91 85.04 34.41 44.93
N ARG A 92 86.24 34.83 44.52
CA ARG A 92 87.52 34.26 44.97
C ARG A 92 87.72 34.38 46.48
N GLU A 93 87.30 35.49 47.08
CA GLU A 93 87.43 35.71 48.54
C GLU A 93 86.52 34.80 49.37
N GLU A 94 85.34 34.44 48.84
CA GLU A 94 84.27 33.86 49.65
C GLU A 94 83.87 32.43 49.28
N ARG A 95 84.24 31.96 48.10
CA ARG A 95 83.74 30.71 47.52
C ARG A 95 84.86 29.86 46.93
N SER A 96 84.56 28.57 46.77
CA SER A 96 85.46 27.62 46.13
C SER A 96 85.55 27.87 44.63
N ARG A 97 86.73 27.62 44.07
CA ARG A 97 86.98 27.58 42.62
C ARG A 97 86.27 26.41 41.93
N GLU A 98 85.89 25.35 42.66
CA GLU A 98 85.19 24.18 42.08
C GLU A 98 83.80 24.52 41.55
N ASP A 99 83.19 25.60 42.08
CA ASP A 99 81.89 26.12 41.64
C ASP A 99 82.02 27.24 40.59
N PHE A 100 83.23 27.47 40.07
CA PHE A 100 83.56 28.51 39.08
C PHE A 100 83.76 27.92 37.69
N PHE A 101 82.90 28.29 36.74
CA PHE A 101 82.88 27.76 35.39
C PHE A 101 83.29 28.83 34.37
N LEU A 102 84.27 28.50 33.54
CA LEU A 102 84.76 29.35 32.47
C LEU A 102 84.08 29.01 31.14
N VAL A 103 83.60 30.03 30.44
CA VAL A 103 82.99 29.89 29.13
C VAL A 103 83.61 30.93 28.19
N LEU A 104 84.40 30.48 27.22
CA LEU A 104 85.11 31.36 26.30
C LEU A 104 84.18 31.85 25.19
N THR A 105 83.92 33.15 25.12
CA THR A 105 83.04 33.75 24.11
C THR A 105 83.78 34.57 23.06
N ALA A 106 84.98 35.09 23.35
CA ALA A 106 85.94 35.59 22.37
C ALA A 106 87.35 35.66 22.96
N GLY A 107 88.36 35.94 22.12
CA GLY A 107 89.76 35.96 22.54
C GLY A 107 90.32 34.56 22.76
N GLU A 108 91.46 34.49 23.44
CA GLU A 108 92.15 33.25 23.77
C GLU A 108 92.31 33.08 25.29
N LEU A 109 92.15 31.84 25.76
CA LEU A 109 92.59 31.35 27.06
C LEU A 109 93.67 30.31 26.77
N VAL A 110 94.88 30.55 27.25
CA VAL A 110 96.02 29.65 27.04
C VAL A 110 96.56 29.27 28.41
N TRP A 111 96.52 27.99 28.74
CA TRP A 111 97.12 27.46 29.95
C TRP A 111 98.62 27.23 29.74
N ASP A 112 99.42 27.58 30.75
CA ASP A 112 100.86 27.28 30.79
C ASP A 112 101.11 26.19 31.84
N ASP A 113 101.39 24.98 31.36
CA ASP A 113 101.66 23.81 32.21
C ASP A 113 102.95 23.97 33.05
N GLU A 114 103.92 24.77 32.60
CA GLU A 114 105.16 25.01 33.34
C GLU A 114 104.97 26.01 34.47
N ALA A 115 104.12 27.03 34.25
CA ALA A 115 103.79 28.05 35.25
C ALA A 115 102.68 27.62 36.23
N GLY A 116 101.87 26.63 35.86
CA GLY A 116 100.71 26.20 36.64
C GLY A 116 99.60 27.25 36.71
N ASP A 117 99.54 28.16 35.75
CA ASP A 117 98.53 29.22 35.61
C ASP A 117 98.34 29.58 34.12
N PHE A 118 97.40 30.48 33.81
CA PHE A 118 97.21 30.99 32.45
C PHE A 118 98.40 31.82 31.95
N ASP A 119 98.87 31.55 30.73
CA ASP A 119 99.90 32.35 30.04
C ASP A 119 99.42 33.80 29.91
N HIS A 120 100.10 34.72 30.60
CA HIS A 120 99.69 36.11 30.73
C HIS A 120 99.89 36.94 29.45
N GLU A 121 100.79 36.53 28.55
CA GLU A 121 101.02 37.24 27.29
C GLU A 121 100.02 36.79 26.21
N ARG A 122 99.59 35.51 26.26
CA ARG A 122 98.71 34.92 25.26
C ARG A 122 97.23 34.88 25.66
N THR A 123 96.93 34.89 26.96
CA THR A 123 95.55 34.89 27.46
C THR A 123 94.96 36.29 27.45
N THR A 124 93.98 36.52 26.58
CA THR A 124 93.33 37.82 26.42
C THR A 124 91.98 37.92 27.14
N ALA A 125 91.38 36.80 27.54
CA ALA A 125 89.96 36.72 27.91
C ALA A 125 89.66 36.60 29.43
N LEU A 126 90.69 36.53 30.28
CA LEU A 126 90.55 36.30 31.72
C LEU A 126 90.88 37.57 32.53
N PRO A 127 89.99 38.04 33.43
CA PRO A 127 90.27 39.20 34.28
C PRO A 127 91.47 38.99 35.20
N GLU A 128 92.20 40.07 35.49
CA GLU A 128 93.39 40.03 36.37
C GLU A 128 93.09 39.44 37.76
N ALA A 129 91.87 39.66 38.28
CA ALA A 129 91.43 39.12 39.58
C ALA A 129 91.44 37.57 39.67
N ALA A 130 91.35 36.87 38.53
CA ALA A 130 91.39 35.41 38.47
C ALA A 130 92.82 34.84 38.32
N ARG A 131 93.85 35.68 38.19
CA ARG A 131 95.25 35.22 38.07
C ARG A 131 95.72 34.53 39.35
N GLY A 132 96.49 33.46 39.19
CA GLY A 132 97.07 32.66 40.27
C GLY A 132 96.04 32.00 41.18
N TRP A 133 94.82 31.75 40.68
CA TRP A 133 93.72 31.18 41.48
C TRP A 133 93.45 29.69 41.19
N PHE A 134 93.82 29.21 40.01
CA PHE A 134 93.65 27.83 39.60
C PHE A 134 94.97 27.06 39.82
N ASP A 135 94.92 25.86 40.40
CA ASP A 135 96.12 25.01 40.65
C ASP A 135 96.34 23.97 39.54
N ALA A 136 95.44 23.91 38.56
CA ALA A 136 95.45 23.02 37.39
C ALA A 136 94.54 23.60 36.31
N GLU A 137 94.76 23.21 35.05
CA GLU A 137 93.99 23.69 33.90
C GLU A 137 92.48 23.49 34.12
N PRO A 138 91.68 24.57 34.26
CA PRO A 138 90.25 24.44 34.43
C PRO A 138 89.58 24.09 33.09
N LEU A 139 88.58 23.21 33.11
CA LEU A 139 87.81 22.92 31.90
C LEU A 139 86.96 24.15 31.52
N TRP A 140 87.27 24.83 30.42
CA TRP A 140 86.43 25.89 29.86
C TRP A 140 85.65 25.42 28.62
N ILE A 141 84.46 25.98 28.44
CA ILE A 141 83.58 25.64 27.32
C ILE A 141 83.70 26.72 26.24
N ASP A 142 84.07 26.32 25.03
CA ASP A 142 84.22 27.23 23.89
C ASP A 142 82.87 27.53 23.23
N LEU A 143 82.46 28.81 23.28
CA LEU A 143 81.28 29.36 22.61
C LEU A 143 81.63 30.47 21.60
N ARG A 144 82.90 30.60 21.19
CA ARG A 144 83.36 31.68 20.28
C ARG A 144 82.55 31.73 18.97
N GLY A 145 82.24 30.57 18.40
CA GLY A 145 81.43 30.43 17.18
C GLY A 145 79.93 30.77 17.33
N HIS A 146 79.48 31.16 18.53
CA HIS A 146 78.09 31.49 18.83
C HIS A 146 77.88 32.93 19.32
N ARG A 147 78.95 33.74 19.36
CA ARG A 147 78.92 35.14 19.83
C ARG A 147 77.99 36.05 19.03
N GLU A 148 78.00 35.94 17.71
CA GLU A 148 77.17 36.78 16.81
C GLU A 148 75.86 36.08 16.39
N ARG A 149 75.89 34.76 16.19
CA ARG A 149 74.74 33.97 15.75
C ARG A 149 74.65 32.63 16.47
N VAL A 150 73.65 32.50 17.33
CA VAL A 150 73.39 31.28 18.10
C VAL A 150 72.87 30.16 17.19
N GLN A 151 73.73 29.21 16.83
CA GLN A 151 73.30 28.01 16.09
C GLN A 151 72.71 26.99 17.06
N ARG A 152 71.39 26.80 17.00
CA ARG A 152 70.61 26.12 18.04
C ARG A 152 71.11 24.72 18.43
N ALA A 153 71.56 23.90 17.47
CA ALA A 153 71.97 22.51 17.74
C ALA A 153 73.30 22.45 18.51
N ARG A 154 74.37 23.07 17.98
CA ARG A 154 75.70 23.09 18.60
C ARG A 154 75.74 23.92 19.89
N PHE A 155 74.98 25.02 19.93
CA PHE A 155 74.84 25.83 21.13
C PHE A 155 74.14 25.09 22.27
N ARG A 156 73.08 24.32 21.98
CA ARG A 156 72.38 23.52 23.00
C ARG A 156 73.30 22.46 23.61
N ASP A 157 74.18 21.87 22.80
CA ASP A 157 75.12 20.85 23.24
C ASP A 157 76.21 21.41 24.17
N ALA A 158 76.79 22.56 23.82
CA ALA A 158 77.75 23.26 24.67
C ALA A 158 77.09 23.85 25.94
N ALA A 159 75.89 24.43 25.83
CA ALA A 159 75.11 24.88 26.97
C ALA A 159 74.67 23.73 27.89
N ALA A 160 74.47 22.51 27.35
CA ALA A 160 74.20 21.32 28.14
C ALA A 160 75.43 20.87 28.95
N ALA A 161 76.65 21.10 28.46
CA ALA A 161 77.86 20.88 29.25
C ALA A 161 77.93 21.84 30.46
N VAL A 162 77.60 23.13 30.26
CA VAL A 162 77.48 24.11 31.35
C VAL A 162 76.38 23.68 32.35
N ALA A 163 75.20 23.29 31.85
CA ALA A 163 74.10 22.82 32.69
C ALA A 163 74.45 21.56 33.49
N ALA A 164 75.13 20.61 32.87
CA ALA A 164 75.61 19.37 33.48
C ALA A 164 76.56 19.63 34.63
N ALA A 165 77.52 20.54 34.42
CA ALA A 165 78.45 20.98 35.44
C ALA A 165 77.72 21.63 36.63
N ILE A 166 76.75 22.52 36.37
CA ILE A 166 75.95 23.17 37.43
C ILE A 166 75.05 22.17 38.17
N HIS A 167 74.47 21.18 37.47
CA HIS A 167 73.60 20.16 38.07
C HIS A 167 74.37 19.02 38.77
N GLY A 168 75.68 18.89 38.55
CA GLY A 168 76.50 17.78 39.08
C GLY A 168 76.13 16.42 38.48
N VAL A 169 75.61 16.37 37.25
CA VAL A 169 75.19 15.14 36.57
C VAL A 169 75.81 15.03 35.18
N ALA A 170 75.98 13.81 34.67
CA ALA A 170 76.49 13.60 33.32
C ALA A 170 75.61 14.30 32.26
N LYS A 171 76.25 14.98 31.30
CA LYS A 171 75.61 15.71 30.18
C LYS A 171 74.58 14.86 29.44
N ASP A 172 74.92 13.60 29.15
CA ASP A 172 74.04 12.66 28.46
C ASP A 172 72.77 12.35 29.26
N ARG A 173 72.84 12.35 30.60
CA ARG A 173 71.68 12.11 31.46
C ARG A 173 70.67 13.27 31.37
N LEU A 174 71.13 14.51 31.34
CA LEU A 174 70.26 15.69 31.19
C LEU A 174 69.56 15.72 29.84
N LEU A 175 70.30 15.44 28.76
CA LEU A 175 69.74 15.43 27.41
C LEU A 175 68.75 14.26 27.21
N ASN A 176 69.03 13.08 27.77
CA ASN A 176 68.15 11.93 27.67
C ASN A 176 66.85 12.06 28.49
N GLU A 177 66.88 12.74 29.65
CA GLU A 177 65.70 12.88 30.51
C GLU A 177 64.63 13.80 29.89
N ASP A 178 65.04 14.89 29.21
CA ASP A 178 64.14 15.77 28.45
C ASP A 178 63.43 15.01 27.32
N VAL A 179 64.17 14.18 26.57
CA VAL A 179 63.62 13.37 25.47
C VAL A 179 62.62 12.34 26.00
N ARG A 180 62.91 11.72 27.15
CA ARG A 180 62.00 10.75 27.80
C ARG A 180 60.70 11.40 28.26
N GLN A 181 60.76 12.58 28.85
CA GLN A 181 59.55 13.31 29.29
C GLN A 181 58.68 13.73 28.10
N GLN A 182 59.29 14.23 27.02
CA GLN A 182 58.55 14.59 25.82
C GLN A 182 57.88 13.38 25.16
N ARG A 183 58.56 12.22 25.10
CA ARG A 183 57.98 10.97 24.60
C ARG A 183 56.80 10.46 25.45
N ARG A 184 56.86 10.59 26.78
CA ARG A 184 55.76 10.19 27.67
C ARG A 184 54.51 11.05 27.46
N LEU A 185 54.67 12.38 27.37
CA LEU A 185 53.55 13.29 27.17
C LEU A 185 52.90 13.08 25.79
N VAL A 186 53.70 12.91 24.73
CA VAL A 186 53.20 12.54 23.40
C VAL A 186 52.48 11.18 23.44
N GLY A 187 53.01 10.20 24.17
CA GLY A 187 52.36 8.89 24.34
C GLY A 187 50.99 8.98 25.01
N VAL A 188 50.87 9.77 26.09
CA VAL A 188 49.59 9.97 26.79
C VAL A 188 48.58 10.73 25.93
N LEU A 189 49.00 11.81 25.26
CA LEU A 189 48.10 12.56 24.36
C LEU A 189 47.66 11.72 23.16
N SER A 190 48.56 10.90 22.61
CA SER A 190 48.21 9.98 21.51
C SER A 190 47.22 8.92 21.99
N ALA A 191 47.40 8.37 23.19
CA ALA A 191 46.45 7.43 23.77
C ALA A 191 45.07 8.07 24.00
N LEU A 192 45.02 9.30 24.51
CA LEU A 192 43.76 10.05 24.67
C LEU A 192 43.08 10.36 23.33
N LEU A 193 43.85 10.73 22.31
CA LEU A 193 43.30 10.95 20.96
C LEU A 193 42.72 9.65 20.39
N VAL A 194 43.41 8.52 20.54
CA VAL A 194 42.90 7.21 20.12
C VAL A 194 41.60 6.87 20.86
N VAL A 195 41.54 7.07 22.18
CA VAL A 195 40.32 6.86 22.96
C VAL A 195 39.18 7.78 22.50
N ALA A 196 39.46 9.06 22.24
CA ALA A 196 38.47 10.01 21.75
C ALA A 196 37.95 9.65 20.34
N LEU A 197 38.82 9.18 19.46
CA LEU A 197 38.44 8.70 18.13
C LEU A 197 37.58 7.42 18.23
N ILE A 198 37.97 6.46 19.09
CA ILE A 198 37.17 5.27 19.35
C ILE A 198 35.80 5.65 19.91
N ALA A 199 35.74 6.54 20.90
CA ALA A 199 34.48 7.03 21.46
C ALA A 199 33.63 7.76 20.40
N GLY A 200 34.25 8.55 19.52
CA GLY A 200 33.57 9.19 18.40
C GLY A 200 32.98 8.20 17.40
N VAL A 201 33.73 7.15 17.04
CA VAL A 201 33.25 6.06 16.17
C VAL A 201 32.10 5.30 16.84
N VAL A 202 32.21 4.98 18.13
CA VAL A 202 31.15 4.32 18.89
C VAL A 202 29.90 5.21 18.94
N ALA A 203 30.02 6.49 19.25
CA ALA A 203 28.89 7.42 19.28
C ALA A 203 28.20 7.55 17.90
N PHE A 204 28.97 7.57 16.81
CA PHE A 204 28.42 7.60 15.45
C PHE A 204 27.67 6.30 15.13
N SER A 205 28.26 5.14 15.44
CA SER A 205 27.60 3.83 15.27
C SER A 205 26.31 3.70 16.07
N GLN A 206 26.26 4.24 17.29
CA GLN A 206 25.07 4.25 18.13
C GLN A 206 23.97 5.16 17.56
N ARG A 207 24.34 6.32 16.99
CA ARG A 207 23.40 7.21 16.30
C ARG A 207 22.78 6.51 15.09
N ASP A 208 23.60 5.89 14.24
CA ASP A 208 23.10 5.20 13.04
C ASP A 208 22.21 4.01 13.42
N ALA A 209 22.59 3.25 14.45
CA ALA A 209 21.75 2.19 14.98
C ALA A 209 20.42 2.71 15.55
N ALA A 210 20.41 3.86 16.22
CA ALA A 210 19.20 4.48 16.76
C ALA A 210 18.28 5.02 15.65
N ILE A 211 18.84 5.61 14.59
CA ILE A 211 18.07 6.00 13.39
C ILE A 211 17.48 4.75 12.73
N GLY A 212 18.28 3.71 12.51
CA GLY A 212 17.79 2.46 11.94
C GLY A 212 16.76 1.74 12.81
N GLN A 213 16.80 1.89 14.15
CA GLN A 213 15.76 1.39 15.04
C GLN A 213 14.48 2.22 14.94
N ARG A 214 14.59 3.54 14.87
CA ARG A 214 13.46 4.44 14.66
C ARG A 214 12.77 4.19 13.33
N ASP A 215 13.51 4.10 12.23
CA ASP A 215 12.95 3.88 10.90
C ASP A 215 12.22 2.53 10.83
N ARG A 216 12.78 1.48 11.45
CA ARG A 216 12.10 0.18 11.57
C ARG A 216 10.85 0.25 12.45
N ALA A 217 10.88 1.01 13.53
CA ALA A 217 9.73 1.18 14.42
C ALA A 217 8.61 1.96 13.70
N ASP A 218 8.96 3.01 12.95
CA ASP A 218 8.02 3.80 12.15
C ASP A 218 7.40 2.94 11.04
N GLU A 219 8.19 2.11 10.36
CA GLU A 219 7.69 1.17 9.35
C GLU A 219 6.77 0.10 9.95
N GLN A 220 7.16 -0.50 11.08
CA GLN A 220 6.32 -1.47 11.79
C GLN A 220 5.02 -0.84 12.30
N ALA A 221 5.05 0.42 12.74
CA ALA A 221 3.86 1.17 13.15
C ALA A 221 2.91 1.40 11.97
N ARG A 222 3.43 1.71 10.78
CA ARG A 222 2.62 1.85 9.55
C ARG A 222 1.97 0.53 9.14
N ILE A 223 2.74 -0.56 9.12
CA ILE A 223 2.21 -1.91 8.82
C ILE A 223 1.12 -2.30 9.83
N ALA A 224 1.36 -2.07 11.12
CA ALA A 224 0.38 -2.36 12.16
C ALA A 224 -0.90 -1.52 12.03
N LEU A 225 -0.78 -0.24 11.68
CA LEU A 225 -1.92 0.63 11.43
C LEU A 225 -2.70 0.20 10.18
N SER A 226 -2.02 -0.11 9.08
CA SER A 226 -2.65 -0.66 7.86
C SER A 226 -3.50 -1.89 8.19
N ARG A 227 -2.93 -2.86 8.91
CA ARG A 227 -3.67 -4.05 9.36
C ARG A 227 -4.85 -3.72 10.27
N ALA A 228 -4.68 -2.78 11.19
CA ALA A 228 -5.77 -2.36 12.09
C ALA A 228 -6.92 -1.68 11.33
N LEU A 229 -6.62 -0.85 10.32
CA LEU A 229 -7.62 -0.22 9.46
C LEU A 229 -8.35 -1.24 8.58
N ALA A 230 -7.63 -2.23 8.04
CA ALA A 230 -8.22 -3.34 7.29
C ALA A 230 -9.18 -4.16 8.16
N ALA A 231 -8.79 -4.46 9.42
CA ALA A 231 -9.65 -5.16 10.37
C ALA A 231 -10.88 -4.32 10.77
N GLU A 232 -10.72 -3.01 11.00
CA GLU A 232 -11.85 -2.11 11.29
C GLU A 232 -12.80 -2.02 10.08
N SER A 233 -12.27 -2.00 8.85
CA SER A 233 -13.08 -2.08 7.63
C SER A 233 -13.97 -3.33 7.65
N ASP A 234 -13.40 -4.49 7.97
CA ASP A 234 -14.17 -5.74 8.08
C ASP A 234 -15.25 -5.68 9.17
N VAL A 235 -14.97 -5.06 10.32
CA VAL A 235 -15.97 -4.86 11.39
C VAL A 235 -17.10 -3.94 10.94
N ARG A 236 -16.79 -2.90 10.15
CA ARG A 236 -17.77 -1.91 9.69
C ARG A 236 -18.63 -2.40 8.54
N THR A 237 -18.23 -3.45 7.82
CA THR A 237 -18.99 -4.11 6.74
C THR A 237 -20.51 -4.11 6.93
N ALA A 238 -21.00 -4.69 8.03
CA ALA A 238 -22.43 -4.90 8.21
C ALA A 238 -23.19 -3.62 8.58
N THR A 239 -22.49 -2.63 9.14
CA THR A 239 -23.08 -1.41 9.71
C THR A 239 -22.92 -0.21 8.80
N ASP A 240 -21.77 -0.02 8.17
CA ASP A 240 -21.46 1.11 7.31
C ASP A 240 -20.54 0.66 6.14
N PRO A 241 -21.12 0.13 5.05
CA PRO A 241 -20.35 -0.38 3.91
C PRO A 241 -19.49 0.70 3.24
N GLN A 242 -19.96 1.94 3.19
CA GLN A 242 -19.20 3.06 2.59
C GLN A 242 -17.97 3.39 3.44
N LEU A 243 -18.13 3.56 4.76
CA LEU A 243 -16.98 3.79 5.64
C LEU A 243 -16.01 2.60 5.62
N ALA A 244 -16.53 1.37 5.56
CA ALA A 244 -15.69 0.19 5.41
C ALA A 244 -14.83 0.27 4.13
N ALA A 245 -15.40 0.67 2.99
CA ALA A 245 -14.66 0.90 1.75
C ALA A 245 -13.57 1.98 1.91
N GLN A 246 -13.90 3.11 2.53
CA GLN A 246 -12.95 4.20 2.80
C GLN A 246 -11.80 3.77 3.73
N LEU A 247 -12.09 2.95 4.75
CA LEU A 247 -11.08 2.40 5.65
C LEU A 247 -10.17 1.38 4.94
N ALA A 248 -10.70 0.58 4.02
CA ALA A 248 -9.89 -0.31 3.20
C ALA A 248 -8.94 0.49 2.29
N LEU A 249 -9.43 1.55 1.63
CA LEU A 249 -8.59 2.48 0.86
C LEU A 249 -7.50 3.11 1.71
N ALA A 250 -7.88 3.62 2.90
CA ALA A 250 -6.93 4.20 3.84
C ALA A 250 -5.87 3.18 4.30
N SER A 251 -6.27 1.93 4.58
CA SER A 251 -5.33 0.87 4.99
C SER A 251 -4.23 0.65 3.97
N ARG A 252 -4.57 0.59 2.67
CA ARG A 252 -3.61 0.46 1.58
C ARG A 252 -2.72 1.69 1.46
N ALA A 253 -3.28 2.89 1.57
CA ALA A 253 -2.53 4.13 1.51
C ALA A 253 -1.50 4.28 2.64
N VAL A 254 -1.76 3.68 3.82
CA VAL A 254 -0.80 3.64 4.94
C VAL A 254 0.38 2.70 4.64
N ALA A 255 0.09 1.47 4.23
CA ALA A 255 1.06 0.46 3.81
C ALA A 255 0.36 -0.65 3.02
N GLU A 256 1.00 -1.13 1.95
CA GLU A 256 0.51 -2.27 1.17
C GLU A 256 0.77 -3.57 1.94
N THR A 257 -0.30 -4.14 2.50
CA THR A 257 -0.30 -5.41 3.24
C THR A 257 -1.33 -6.37 2.63
N ALA A 258 -1.20 -7.67 2.81
CA ALA A 258 -2.20 -8.61 2.30
C ALA A 258 -3.57 -8.40 2.96
N GLU A 259 -3.60 -7.98 4.24
CA GLU A 259 -4.84 -7.61 4.91
C GLU A 259 -5.52 -6.40 4.24
N SER A 260 -4.75 -5.36 3.89
CA SER A 260 -5.28 -4.21 3.14
C SER A 260 -5.80 -4.59 1.76
N GLY A 261 -5.09 -5.47 1.04
CA GLY A 261 -5.51 -5.95 -0.27
C GLY A 261 -6.76 -6.83 -0.21
N GLY A 262 -6.83 -7.74 0.76
CA GLY A 262 -8.01 -8.56 1.01
C GLY A 262 -9.22 -7.72 1.41
N ALA A 263 -9.04 -6.73 2.27
CA ALA A 263 -10.10 -5.78 2.61
C ALA A 263 -10.64 -5.09 1.35
N LEU A 264 -9.77 -4.53 0.50
CA LEU A 264 -10.19 -3.89 -0.76
C LEU A 264 -10.99 -4.82 -1.68
N LEU A 265 -10.54 -6.06 -1.89
CA LEU A 265 -11.27 -7.00 -2.75
C LEU A 265 -12.63 -7.40 -2.16
N ARG A 266 -12.76 -7.51 -0.83
CA ARG A 266 -14.07 -7.72 -0.15
C ARG A 266 -14.98 -6.49 -0.27
N ARG A 267 -14.42 -5.28 -0.12
CA ARG A 267 -15.18 -4.03 -0.28
C ARG A 267 -15.65 -3.85 -1.72
N LEU A 268 -14.84 -4.26 -2.70
CA LEU A 268 -15.23 -4.26 -4.10
C LEU A 268 -16.40 -5.21 -4.36
N ASP A 269 -16.43 -6.39 -3.72
CA ASP A 269 -17.54 -7.33 -3.86
C ASP A 269 -18.87 -6.75 -3.36
N GLU A 270 -18.84 -6.05 -2.22
CA GLU A 270 -20.03 -5.40 -1.66
C GLU A 270 -20.49 -4.20 -2.49
N ASN A 271 -19.56 -3.46 -3.08
CA ASN A 271 -19.84 -2.27 -3.90
C ASN A 271 -19.86 -2.57 -5.40
N ARG A 272 -19.95 -3.83 -5.80
CA ARG A 272 -19.75 -4.24 -7.20
C ARG A 272 -20.80 -3.66 -8.16
N HIS A 273 -21.95 -3.26 -7.65
CA HIS A 273 -23.04 -2.63 -8.39
C HIS A 273 -23.26 -1.16 -8.00
N VAL A 274 -22.40 -0.57 -7.16
CA VAL A 274 -22.53 0.82 -6.72
C VAL A 274 -21.76 1.74 -7.65
N LEU A 275 -22.46 2.71 -8.24
CA LEU A 275 -21.87 3.73 -9.10
C LEU A 275 -21.35 4.92 -8.29
N ALA A 276 -22.09 5.32 -7.26
CA ALA A 276 -21.69 6.43 -6.40
C ALA A 276 -22.48 6.48 -5.09
N TYR A 277 -21.90 7.19 -4.11
CA TYR A 277 -22.57 7.68 -2.92
C TYR A 277 -22.72 9.21 -2.98
N PRO A 278 -23.76 9.76 -3.67
CA PRO A 278 -23.95 11.21 -3.77
C PRO A 278 -24.01 11.94 -2.42
N ARG A 279 -24.51 11.27 -1.39
CA ARG A 279 -24.59 11.81 -0.03
C ARG A 279 -24.41 10.69 0.99
N ARG A 280 -23.54 10.94 1.98
CA ARG A 280 -23.51 10.15 3.21
C ARG A 280 -24.47 10.75 4.23
N GLY A 281 -25.34 9.91 4.75
CA GLY A 281 -26.26 10.13 5.84
C GLY A 281 -25.58 10.20 7.21
N GLY A 282 -26.37 10.51 8.23
CA GLY A 282 -25.90 10.64 9.61
C GLY A 282 -25.60 9.29 10.29
N ASP A 283 -24.89 9.33 11.43
CA ASP A 283 -24.60 8.15 12.25
C ASP A 283 -25.85 7.57 12.96
N GLN A 284 -26.98 8.29 12.95
CA GLN A 284 -28.24 7.90 13.57
C GLN A 284 -29.36 7.96 12.52
N PRO A 285 -30.22 6.92 12.41
CA PRO A 285 -31.41 6.99 11.59
C PRO A 285 -32.31 8.13 12.06
N SER A 286 -33.04 8.76 11.14
CA SER A 286 -34.05 9.77 11.49
C SER A 286 -35.05 9.18 12.49
N THR A 287 -35.22 9.82 13.65
CA THR A 287 -36.17 9.36 14.69
C THR A 287 -37.64 9.72 14.39
N PHE A 288 -37.88 10.49 13.33
CA PHE A 288 -39.21 10.91 12.90
C PHE A 288 -39.82 9.87 11.94
N MET A 289 -40.62 8.96 12.49
CA MET A 289 -41.61 8.20 11.71
C MET A 289 -42.97 8.87 11.92
N HIS A 290 -43.46 9.63 10.92
CA HIS A 290 -44.87 10.01 10.92
C HIS A 290 -45.72 8.75 10.73
N ALA A 291 -46.51 8.43 11.74
CA ALA A 291 -47.25 7.17 11.90
C ALA A 291 -48.41 6.96 10.91
N SER A 292 -48.49 7.71 9.81
CA SER A 292 -49.56 7.55 8.82
C SER A 292 -49.19 7.68 7.33
N SER A 293 -48.03 8.22 6.92
CA SER A 293 -47.74 8.37 5.47
C SER A 293 -46.28 8.48 4.99
N GLY A 294 -45.32 7.96 5.75
CA GLY A 294 -43.95 7.75 5.25
C GLY A 294 -42.97 8.89 5.55
N THR A 295 -41.69 8.56 5.40
CA THR A 295 -40.50 9.36 5.72
C THR A 295 -40.31 10.53 4.75
N ALA A 296 -39.95 11.73 5.19
CA ALA A 296 -39.93 12.95 4.36
C ALA A 296 -38.69 13.08 3.42
N SER A 297 -38.04 11.96 3.11
CA SER A 297 -36.89 11.89 2.20
C SER A 297 -37.29 11.16 0.93
N ARG A 298 -36.98 11.74 -0.24
CA ARG A 298 -37.45 11.27 -1.55
C ARG A 298 -36.35 11.31 -2.59
N VAL A 299 -36.43 10.39 -3.55
CA VAL A 299 -35.54 10.33 -4.72
C VAL A 299 -36.33 10.21 -6.01
N ALA A 300 -35.77 10.74 -7.09
CA ALA A 300 -36.27 10.53 -8.45
C ALA A 300 -35.10 10.44 -9.41
N ILE A 301 -35.32 9.80 -10.56
CA ILE A 301 -34.31 9.67 -11.62
C ILE A 301 -34.94 9.96 -12.98
N THR A 302 -34.17 10.57 -13.87
CA THR A 302 -34.60 10.79 -15.25
C THR A 302 -34.74 9.47 -16.01
N GLY A 303 -35.60 9.43 -17.02
CA GLY A 303 -35.86 8.20 -17.79
C GLY A 303 -34.64 7.60 -18.48
N ASP A 304 -33.62 8.40 -18.75
CA ASP A 304 -32.33 8.00 -19.34
C ASP A 304 -31.24 7.66 -18.30
N GLY A 305 -31.56 7.77 -16.99
CA GLY A 305 -30.63 7.51 -15.90
C GLY A 305 -29.49 8.53 -15.73
N SER A 306 -29.56 9.68 -16.41
CA SER A 306 -28.46 10.66 -16.40
C SER A 306 -28.43 11.55 -15.16
N VAL A 307 -29.59 11.92 -14.62
CA VAL A 307 -29.71 12.83 -13.48
C VAL A 307 -30.60 12.21 -12.40
N VAL A 308 -30.11 12.28 -11.17
CA VAL A 308 -30.82 11.92 -9.95
C VAL A 308 -31.21 13.21 -9.22
N ALA A 309 -32.45 13.26 -8.75
CA ALA A 309 -32.90 14.25 -7.78
C ALA A 309 -33.07 13.57 -6.43
N PHE A 310 -32.61 14.22 -5.36
CA PHE A 310 -32.88 13.76 -4.01
C PHE A 310 -33.10 14.94 -3.08
N ALA A 311 -33.96 14.74 -2.10
CA ALA A 311 -34.23 15.70 -1.04
C ALA A 311 -34.35 14.95 0.28
N HIS A 312 -33.59 15.39 1.29
CA HIS A 312 -33.71 14.85 2.64
C HIS A 312 -34.65 15.73 3.47
N GLU A 313 -35.21 15.13 4.52
CA GLU A 313 -36.00 15.87 5.49
C GLU A 313 -35.18 17.03 6.07
N GLY A 314 -35.78 18.21 6.13
CA GLY A 314 -35.17 19.42 6.66
C GLY A 314 -34.31 20.18 5.65
N ASP A 315 -33.91 19.56 4.53
CA ASP A 315 -33.18 20.28 3.49
C ASP A 315 -34.07 21.35 2.84
N PRO A 316 -33.54 22.56 2.61
CA PRO A 316 -34.32 23.65 2.01
C PRO A 316 -34.54 23.49 0.49
N GLU A 317 -33.82 22.58 -0.16
CA GLU A 317 -33.74 22.47 -1.63
C GLU A 317 -33.68 21.00 -2.06
N VAL A 318 -34.13 20.72 -3.29
CA VAL A 318 -33.92 19.43 -3.96
C VAL A 318 -32.56 19.46 -4.65
N THR A 319 -31.70 18.47 -4.39
CA THR A 319 -30.37 18.39 -5.00
C THR A 319 -30.43 17.60 -6.31
N LEU A 320 -29.80 18.11 -7.36
CA LEU A 320 -29.64 17.44 -8.65
C LEU A 320 -28.20 16.96 -8.80
N TRP A 321 -28.04 15.67 -9.11
CA TRP A 321 -26.74 15.00 -9.20
C TRP A 321 -26.64 14.21 -10.50
N HIS A 322 -25.51 14.34 -11.20
CA HIS A 322 -25.32 13.72 -12.51
C HIS A 322 -24.56 12.40 -12.39
N VAL A 323 -25.17 11.33 -12.89
CA VAL A 323 -24.74 9.94 -12.67
C VAL A 323 -23.38 9.65 -13.25
N ARG A 324 -23.13 10.05 -14.50
CA ARG A 324 -21.85 9.74 -15.16
C ARG A 324 -20.71 10.68 -14.79
N GLU A 325 -21.03 11.87 -14.29
CA GLU A 325 -20.02 12.89 -13.97
C GLU A 325 -19.65 12.88 -12.48
N HIS A 326 -20.33 12.06 -11.69
CA HIS A 326 -20.10 11.86 -10.28
C HIS A 326 -20.13 13.18 -9.47
N ARG A 327 -21.02 14.11 -9.84
CA ARG A 327 -21.06 15.45 -9.24
C ARG A 327 -22.45 16.06 -9.13
N GLU A 328 -22.60 16.94 -8.15
CA GLU A 328 -23.74 17.84 -8.06
C GLU A 328 -23.76 18.78 -9.28
N VAL A 329 -24.90 18.83 -9.98
CA VAL A 329 -25.08 19.75 -11.11
C VAL A 329 -25.84 21.00 -10.70
N GLY A 330 -26.69 20.93 -9.68
CA GLY A 330 -27.39 22.10 -9.13
C GLY A 330 -28.36 21.76 -8.01
N ARG A 331 -29.05 22.79 -7.51
CA ARG A 331 -30.09 22.67 -6.49
C ARG A 331 -31.33 23.43 -6.94
N LEU A 332 -32.50 22.91 -6.59
CA LEU A 332 -33.79 23.48 -6.90
C LEU A 332 -34.39 24.06 -5.61
N SER A 333 -34.45 25.38 -5.56
CA SER A 333 -35.07 26.12 -4.46
C SER A 333 -36.55 26.33 -4.73
N THR A 334 -37.37 26.28 -3.68
CA THR A 334 -38.79 26.66 -3.76
C THR A 334 -38.99 28.16 -3.98
N GLY A 335 -37.93 28.97 -3.82
CA GLY A 335 -37.99 30.44 -3.86
C GLY A 335 -38.64 31.06 -2.62
N LYS A 336 -39.08 30.23 -1.65
CA LYS A 336 -39.61 30.66 -0.36
C LYS A 336 -38.54 30.49 0.73
N PRO A 337 -38.60 31.29 1.81
CA PRO A 337 -37.76 31.04 2.98
C PRO A 337 -38.06 29.64 3.54
N ALA A 338 -37.01 28.89 3.85
CA ALA A 338 -37.16 27.58 4.48
C ALA A 338 -37.89 27.73 5.84
N PRO A 339 -38.78 26.79 6.20
CA PRO A 339 -39.44 26.78 7.51
C PRO A 339 -38.41 26.70 8.65
N GLU A 340 -38.75 27.17 9.85
CA GLU A 340 -37.86 27.06 11.04
C GLU A 340 -37.50 25.60 11.37
N LEU A 341 -38.40 24.66 11.07
CA LEU A 341 -38.21 23.22 11.26
C LEU A 341 -37.72 22.50 10.00
N GLY A 342 -37.37 23.24 8.94
CA GLY A 342 -36.95 22.70 7.65
C GLY A 342 -38.12 22.21 6.77
N GLN A 343 -37.81 21.82 5.53
CA GLN A 343 -38.80 21.43 4.53
C GLN A 343 -39.10 19.91 4.61
N THR A 344 -40.37 19.52 4.48
CA THR A 344 -40.77 18.12 4.29
C THR A 344 -41.03 17.84 2.81
N TRP A 345 -40.46 16.74 2.31
CA TRP A 345 -40.57 16.28 0.94
C TRP A 345 -41.31 14.93 0.92
N ASN A 346 -42.60 14.95 0.54
CA ASN A 346 -43.43 13.73 0.51
C ASN A 346 -43.54 13.11 -0.88
N GLY A 347 -43.03 13.77 -1.91
CA GLY A 347 -42.98 13.29 -3.29
C GLY A 347 -42.03 14.14 -4.13
N VAL A 348 -41.24 13.50 -4.97
CA VAL A 348 -40.35 14.11 -5.96
C VAL A 348 -40.44 13.23 -7.20
N SER A 349 -40.73 13.79 -8.36
CA SER A 349 -40.80 13.02 -9.61
C SER A 349 -40.40 13.86 -10.83
N PHE A 350 -39.79 13.20 -11.82
CA PHE A 350 -39.43 13.78 -13.11
C PHE A 350 -40.45 13.36 -14.18
N ASP A 351 -40.64 14.21 -15.19
CA ASP A 351 -41.20 13.72 -16.44
C ASP A 351 -40.19 12.80 -17.16
N ARG A 352 -40.64 12.05 -18.16
CA ARG A 352 -39.79 11.08 -18.89
C ARG A 352 -38.54 11.71 -19.52
N THR A 353 -38.63 12.97 -19.94
CA THR A 353 -37.49 13.68 -20.55
C THR A 353 -36.54 14.31 -19.52
N GLY A 354 -36.95 14.37 -18.26
CA GLY A 354 -36.23 15.06 -17.21
C GLY A 354 -36.20 16.58 -17.37
N SER A 355 -37.08 17.17 -18.18
CA SER A 355 -37.19 18.62 -18.39
C SER A 355 -38.00 19.30 -17.30
N VAL A 356 -38.93 18.57 -16.68
CA VAL A 356 -39.79 19.04 -15.60
C VAL A 356 -39.57 18.16 -14.38
N LEU A 357 -39.39 18.81 -13.23
CA LEU A 357 -39.43 18.14 -11.92
C LEU A 357 -40.57 18.74 -11.10
N VAL A 358 -41.33 17.87 -10.44
CA VAL A 358 -42.36 18.27 -9.49
C VAL A 358 -42.03 17.66 -8.13
N ALA A 359 -42.14 18.47 -7.08
CA ALA A 359 -41.98 17.99 -5.71
C ALA A 359 -42.99 18.64 -4.77
N SER A 360 -43.32 17.93 -3.70
CA SER A 360 -44.07 18.49 -2.58
C SER A 360 -43.14 19.23 -1.63
N ALA A 361 -43.51 20.46 -1.29
CA ALA A 361 -42.80 21.31 -0.34
C ALA A 361 -43.78 21.71 0.76
N GLY A 362 -43.88 20.90 1.82
CA GLY A 362 -44.90 21.08 2.84
C GLY A 362 -46.32 20.85 2.29
N THR A 363 -47.13 21.90 2.24
CA THR A 363 -48.53 21.86 1.74
C THR A 363 -48.69 22.35 0.29
N ASP A 364 -47.57 22.61 -0.38
CA ASP A 364 -47.55 23.13 -1.74
C ASP A 364 -46.88 22.11 -2.68
N LEU A 365 -47.28 22.13 -3.96
CA LEU A 365 -46.52 21.47 -5.03
C LEU A 365 -45.74 22.53 -5.79
N VAL A 366 -44.47 22.26 -6.07
CA VAL A 366 -43.61 23.15 -6.83
C VAL A 366 -43.16 22.44 -8.09
N VAL A 367 -43.22 23.15 -9.22
CA VAL A 367 -42.88 22.68 -10.55
C VAL A 367 -41.68 23.48 -11.03
N TRP A 368 -40.60 22.80 -11.41
CA TRP A 368 -39.39 23.40 -11.93
C TRP A 368 -39.15 23.01 -13.38
N ASP A 369 -38.56 23.94 -14.13
CA ASP A 369 -37.77 23.60 -15.32
C ASP A 369 -36.38 23.20 -14.83
N THR A 370 -35.94 22.00 -15.21
CA THR A 370 -34.71 21.40 -14.66
C THR A 370 -33.45 21.99 -15.31
N ALA A 371 -33.55 22.48 -16.55
CA ALA A 371 -32.44 23.08 -17.28
C ALA A 371 -32.13 24.48 -16.74
N ASP A 372 -33.17 25.32 -16.61
CA ASP A 372 -33.07 26.69 -16.11
C ASP A 372 -33.05 26.75 -14.57
N ARG A 373 -33.45 25.65 -13.91
CA ARG A 373 -33.60 25.52 -12.43
C ARG A 373 -34.57 26.55 -11.84
N GLY A 374 -35.39 27.13 -12.70
CA GLY A 374 -36.38 28.13 -12.34
C GLY A 374 -37.68 27.46 -11.91
N VAL A 375 -38.32 28.03 -10.89
CA VAL A 375 -39.70 27.68 -10.55
C VAL A 375 -40.60 28.11 -11.70
N VAL A 376 -41.18 27.14 -12.40
CA VAL A 376 -42.22 27.38 -13.42
C VAL A 376 -43.53 27.74 -12.73
N ARG A 377 -43.86 27.02 -11.65
CA ARG A 377 -45.10 27.22 -10.91
C ARG A 377 -45.02 26.73 -9.47
N THR A 378 -45.74 27.41 -8.58
CA THR A 378 -46.11 26.89 -7.25
C THR A 378 -47.62 26.76 -7.18
N ILE A 379 -48.10 25.60 -6.75
CA ILE A 379 -49.50 25.25 -6.60
C ILE A 379 -49.77 25.15 -5.09
N PRO A 380 -50.34 26.20 -4.47
CA PRO A 380 -50.49 26.24 -3.03
C PRO A 380 -51.71 25.46 -2.53
N GLY A 381 -51.66 25.02 -1.28
CA GLY A 381 -52.83 24.51 -0.55
C GLY A 381 -53.35 23.18 -1.07
N VAL A 382 -52.46 22.24 -1.37
CA VAL A 382 -52.81 20.87 -1.78
C VAL A 382 -53.05 19.93 -0.59
N GLY A 383 -52.89 20.42 0.64
CA GLY A 383 -53.01 19.61 1.86
C GLY A 383 -51.76 18.78 2.13
N ALA A 384 -51.84 17.87 3.10
CA ALA A 384 -50.78 16.91 3.36
C ALA A 384 -50.87 15.78 2.33
N VAL A 385 -49.85 15.71 1.47
CA VAL A 385 -49.70 14.74 0.38
C VAL A 385 -49.15 13.43 0.94
N ASP A 386 -49.92 12.35 0.84
CA ASP A 386 -49.52 11.01 1.28
C ASP A 386 -48.83 10.20 0.18
N ASP A 387 -49.37 10.26 -1.03
CA ASP A 387 -48.83 9.62 -2.23
C ASP A 387 -48.91 10.61 -3.40
N PHE A 388 -47.94 10.56 -4.31
CA PHE A 388 -47.76 11.54 -5.38
C PHE A 388 -47.11 10.88 -6.60
N GLU A 389 -47.73 11.07 -7.76
CA GLU A 389 -47.22 10.53 -9.03
C GLU A 389 -47.36 11.57 -10.16
N LEU A 390 -46.35 11.66 -11.02
CA LEU A 390 -46.31 12.54 -12.18
C LEU A 390 -46.45 11.70 -13.46
N SER A 391 -47.28 12.12 -14.41
CA SER A 391 -47.40 11.39 -15.66
C SER A 391 -46.10 11.44 -16.45
N PRO A 392 -45.74 10.37 -17.17
CA PRO A 392 -44.51 10.33 -17.96
C PRO A 392 -44.35 11.46 -19.00
N ASP A 393 -45.45 12.03 -19.52
CA ASP A 393 -45.42 13.20 -20.42
C ASP A 393 -45.33 14.56 -19.71
N GLY A 394 -45.32 14.59 -18.37
CA GLY A 394 -45.24 15.79 -17.53
C GLY A 394 -46.49 16.66 -17.53
N ARG A 395 -47.62 16.19 -18.09
CA ARG A 395 -48.85 17.01 -18.23
C ARG A 395 -49.82 16.86 -17.08
N TRP A 396 -49.81 15.72 -16.41
CA TRP A 396 -50.75 15.36 -15.35
C TRP A 396 -49.99 15.01 -14.09
N MET A 397 -50.56 15.34 -12.94
CA MET A 397 -50.06 14.86 -11.66
C MET A 397 -51.24 14.39 -10.80
N ALA A 398 -51.06 13.25 -10.16
CA ALA A 398 -52.03 12.67 -9.24
C ALA A 398 -51.45 12.65 -7.83
N HIS A 399 -52.27 12.91 -6.83
CA HIS A 399 -51.85 12.80 -5.44
C HIS A 399 -53.02 12.41 -4.54
N VAL A 400 -52.67 11.91 -3.36
CA VAL A 400 -53.61 11.55 -2.31
C VAL A 400 -53.55 12.59 -1.20
N ASP A 401 -54.69 13.23 -0.95
CA ASP A 401 -54.90 14.21 0.11
C ASP A 401 -55.46 13.51 1.36
N SER A 402 -54.62 13.45 2.40
CA SER A 402 -54.87 12.78 3.68
C SER A 402 -56.05 13.34 4.47
N GLU A 403 -56.44 14.59 4.22
CA GLU A 403 -57.51 15.27 4.97
C GLU A 403 -58.90 15.09 4.31
N SER A 404 -58.98 14.46 3.13
CA SER A 404 -60.21 14.37 2.34
C SER A 404 -60.85 12.98 2.28
N ASP A 405 -62.18 12.92 2.41
CA ASP A 405 -62.99 11.68 2.30
C ASP A 405 -62.88 10.96 0.93
N VAL A 406 -62.36 11.63 -0.11
CA VAL A 406 -62.24 11.08 -1.48
C VAL A 406 -60.81 10.64 -1.80
N GLY A 407 -59.81 11.16 -1.08
CA GLY A 407 -58.39 10.84 -1.21
C GLY A 407 -57.73 11.34 -2.50
N LEU A 408 -58.23 10.93 -3.67
CA LEU A 408 -57.55 11.12 -4.96
C LEU A 408 -57.81 12.49 -5.62
N ARG A 409 -56.74 13.18 -5.99
CA ARG A 409 -56.73 14.45 -6.72
C ARG A 409 -55.95 14.31 -8.02
N LEU A 410 -56.50 14.83 -9.12
CA LEU A 410 -55.82 14.89 -10.41
C LEU A 410 -55.70 16.36 -10.84
N ARG A 411 -54.51 16.78 -11.24
CA ARG A 411 -54.22 18.16 -11.64
C ARG A 411 -53.43 18.24 -12.92
N ARG A 412 -53.60 19.36 -13.62
CA ARG A 412 -52.78 19.76 -14.77
C ARG A 412 -51.50 20.45 -14.28
N VAL A 413 -50.35 20.01 -14.77
CA VAL A 413 -49.04 20.55 -14.34
C VAL A 413 -48.82 21.97 -14.88
N ASP A 414 -49.24 22.22 -16.12
CA ASP A 414 -49.10 23.50 -16.81
C ASP A 414 -49.94 24.62 -16.18
N THR A 415 -51.20 24.30 -15.83
CA THR A 415 -52.15 25.29 -15.30
C THR A 415 -52.30 25.24 -13.78
N GLY A 416 -52.01 24.10 -13.13
CA GLY A 416 -52.33 23.82 -11.73
C GLY A 416 -53.80 23.50 -11.46
N GLU A 417 -54.64 23.48 -12.50
CA GLU A 417 -56.08 23.26 -12.39
C GLU A 417 -56.39 21.83 -11.93
N GLU A 418 -57.28 21.70 -10.94
CA GLU A 418 -57.80 20.42 -10.49
C GLU A 418 -58.90 19.94 -11.42
N VAL A 419 -58.75 18.73 -11.92
CA VAL A 419 -59.75 18.05 -12.75
C VAL A 419 -60.54 17.10 -11.87
N SER A 420 -61.87 17.18 -11.96
CA SER A 420 -62.75 16.31 -11.18
C SER A 420 -62.55 14.85 -11.59
N VAL A 421 -62.21 14.01 -10.61
CA VAL A 421 -62.14 12.56 -10.78
C VAL A 421 -63.50 11.95 -10.43
N PRO A 422 -64.11 11.12 -11.30
CA PRO A 422 -65.37 10.44 -10.97
C PRO A 422 -65.19 9.53 -9.76
N ARG A 423 -66.11 9.61 -8.79
CA ARG A 423 -66.07 8.76 -7.59
C ARG A 423 -66.42 7.31 -7.92
N ARG A 424 -65.69 6.34 -7.37
CA ARG A 424 -66.11 4.93 -7.32
C ARG A 424 -66.95 4.65 -6.05
N PRO A 425 -67.78 3.60 -6.05
CA PRO A 425 -68.63 3.24 -4.90
C PRO A 425 -67.86 2.81 -3.66
N VAL A 426 -66.67 2.23 -3.85
CA VAL A 426 -65.77 1.81 -2.76
C VAL A 426 -64.67 2.86 -2.63
N PRO A 427 -64.61 3.63 -1.53
CA PRO A 427 -63.53 4.59 -1.32
C PRO A 427 -62.21 3.83 -1.13
N PRO A 428 -61.09 4.34 -1.65
CA PRO A 428 -59.81 3.69 -1.49
C PRO A 428 -59.31 3.83 -0.04
N SER A 429 -58.81 2.76 0.56
CA SER A 429 -58.07 2.81 1.83
C SER A 429 -56.58 2.88 1.50
N MET A 430 -56.00 4.09 1.49
CA MET A 430 -54.63 4.38 1.01
C MET A 430 -54.39 3.90 -0.45
N PRO A 431 -54.92 4.60 -1.46
CA PRO A 431 -54.73 4.22 -2.86
C PRO A 431 -53.27 4.41 -3.27
N MET A 432 -52.71 3.43 -3.95
CA MET A 432 -51.47 3.52 -4.70
C MET A 432 -51.76 4.01 -6.12
N LEU A 433 -50.92 4.91 -6.62
CA LEU A 433 -51.09 5.57 -7.91
C LEU A 433 -49.97 5.17 -8.87
N GLU A 434 -50.32 4.91 -10.13
CA GLU A 434 -49.34 4.58 -11.18
C GLU A 434 -49.85 5.04 -12.54
N PHE A 435 -49.11 5.87 -13.27
CA PHE A 435 -49.49 6.22 -14.65
C PHE A 435 -49.02 5.15 -15.64
N ASP A 436 -49.79 4.95 -16.71
CA ASP A 436 -49.28 4.20 -17.85
C ASP A 436 -48.20 5.00 -18.61
N ARG A 437 -47.37 4.27 -19.35
CA ARG A 437 -46.25 4.86 -20.10
C ARG A 437 -46.68 5.94 -21.09
N ASP A 438 -47.85 5.77 -21.70
CA ASP A 438 -48.39 6.67 -22.72
C ASP A 438 -49.14 7.87 -22.13
N SER A 439 -49.26 7.95 -20.80
CA SER A 439 -49.98 9.02 -20.09
C SER A 439 -51.45 9.13 -20.52
N THR A 440 -52.07 7.98 -20.80
CA THR A 440 -53.49 7.84 -21.17
C THR A 440 -54.34 7.33 -20.01
N HIS A 441 -53.75 6.55 -19.11
CA HIS A 441 -54.43 5.97 -17.94
C HIS A 441 -53.67 6.27 -16.65
N LEU A 442 -54.43 6.53 -15.59
CA LEU A 442 -53.95 6.46 -14.21
C LEU A 442 -54.51 5.19 -13.57
N TYR A 443 -53.64 4.27 -13.19
CA TYR A 443 -53.99 3.10 -12.41
C TYR A 443 -54.05 3.45 -10.94
N VAL A 444 -55.12 3.00 -10.28
CA VAL A 444 -55.39 3.29 -8.87
C VAL A 444 -55.79 2.00 -8.18
N SER A 445 -55.16 1.74 -7.04
CA SER A 445 -55.50 0.58 -6.22
C SER A 445 -56.74 0.86 -5.36
N PHE A 446 -57.72 -0.03 -5.42
CA PHE A 446 -58.91 -0.06 -4.57
C PHE A 446 -59.00 -1.40 -3.81
N PRO A 447 -59.83 -1.50 -2.75
CA PRO A 447 -60.04 -2.77 -2.05
C PRO A 447 -60.55 -3.91 -2.94
N ASP A 448 -61.19 -3.61 -4.06
CA ASP A 448 -61.69 -4.60 -5.04
C ASP A 448 -60.69 -4.89 -6.18
N GLY A 449 -59.50 -4.28 -6.19
CA GLY A 449 -58.47 -4.49 -7.20
C GLY A 449 -57.86 -3.20 -7.74
N ILE A 450 -57.05 -3.31 -8.79
CA ILE A 450 -56.48 -2.15 -9.50
C ILE A 450 -57.43 -1.75 -10.61
N HIS A 451 -57.71 -0.45 -10.77
CA HIS A 451 -58.60 0.11 -11.78
C HIS A 451 -57.91 1.20 -12.59
N ALA A 452 -58.22 1.29 -13.89
CA ALA A 452 -57.66 2.31 -14.77
C ALA A 452 -58.64 3.48 -14.96
N LEU A 453 -58.19 4.69 -14.71
CA LEU A 453 -58.89 5.93 -15.05
C LEU A 453 -58.33 6.47 -16.37
N HIS A 454 -59.15 6.46 -17.43
CA HIS A 454 -58.74 7.07 -18.70
C HIS A 454 -58.79 8.60 -18.60
N LEU A 455 -57.64 9.26 -18.76
CA LEU A 455 -57.45 10.70 -18.48
C LEU A 455 -58.18 11.60 -19.48
N GLY A 456 -58.39 11.14 -20.71
CA GLY A 456 -59.07 11.92 -21.75
C GLY A 456 -60.60 11.92 -21.65
N THR A 457 -61.18 10.85 -21.09
CA THR A 457 -62.65 10.67 -21.00
C THR A 457 -63.17 10.80 -19.58
N GLY A 458 -62.30 10.68 -18.57
CA GLY A 458 -62.70 10.61 -17.17
C GLY A 458 -63.56 9.37 -16.88
N SER A 459 -63.27 8.24 -17.51
CA SER A 459 -64.02 7.00 -17.30
C SER A 459 -63.15 5.92 -16.67
N TRP A 460 -63.70 5.21 -15.68
CA TRP A 460 -63.09 4.04 -15.07
C TRP A 460 -63.30 2.78 -15.92
N SER A 461 -62.26 1.96 -16.08
CA SER A 461 -62.38 0.59 -16.58
C SER A 461 -62.91 -0.37 -15.49
N SER A 462 -63.29 -1.60 -15.87
CA SER A 462 -63.38 -2.71 -14.92
C SER A 462 -61.99 -3.03 -14.36
N ALA A 463 -61.91 -3.63 -13.15
CA ALA A 463 -60.64 -3.99 -12.52
C ALA A 463 -59.79 -4.90 -13.45
N PRO A 464 -58.68 -4.42 -14.04
CA PRO A 464 -57.74 -5.28 -14.73
C PRO A 464 -57.20 -6.38 -13.82
N VAL A 465 -56.93 -6.11 -12.53
CA VAL A 465 -56.38 -7.11 -11.60
C VAL A 465 -57.23 -7.19 -10.33
N VAL A 466 -57.68 -8.40 -9.97
CA VAL A 466 -58.41 -8.68 -8.73
C VAL A 466 -57.46 -9.32 -7.73
N VAL A 467 -57.21 -8.64 -6.63
CA VAL A 467 -56.36 -9.13 -5.53
C VAL A 467 -57.27 -9.79 -4.47
N SER A 468 -56.82 -10.90 -3.87
CA SER A 468 -57.66 -11.68 -2.94
C SER A 468 -58.08 -10.87 -1.70
N GLU A 469 -59.25 -11.18 -1.12
CA GLU A 469 -59.91 -10.45 0.00
C GLU A 469 -59.06 -10.30 1.29
N GLN A 470 -57.88 -10.92 1.40
CA GLN A 470 -57.00 -10.83 2.55
C GLN A 470 -55.64 -10.14 2.27
N GLY A 471 -55.30 -9.86 1.00
CA GLY A 471 -53.99 -9.34 0.60
C GLY A 471 -53.96 -7.81 0.59
N ARG A 472 -53.30 -7.19 1.57
CA ARG A 472 -52.96 -5.77 1.52
C ARG A 472 -51.87 -5.57 0.47
N MET A 473 -52.14 -4.80 -0.57
CA MET A 473 -51.12 -4.39 -1.54
C MET A 473 -50.13 -3.45 -0.86
N HIS A 474 -48.84 -3.70 -1.08
CA HIS A 474 -47.76 -2.90 -0.49
C HIS A 474 -47.05 -2.01 -1.50
N ALA A 475 -47.00 -2.44 -2.76
CA ALA A 475 -46.41 -1.69 -3.87
C ALA A 475 -46.99 -2.14 -5.21
N VAL A 476 -47.07 -1.20 -6.16
CA VAL A 476 -47.44 -1.42 -7.55
C VAL A 476 -46.43 -0.70 -8.44
N ALA A 477 -46.03 -1.35 -9.52
CA ALA A 477 -45.31 -0.74 -10.63
C ALA A 477 -45.86 -1.28 -11.95
N HIS A 478 -45.77 -0.51 -13.02
CA HIS A 478 -46.32 -0.86 -14.33
C HIS A 478 -45.31 -0.62 -15.44
N ASP A 479 -45.12 -1.62 -16.31
CA ASP A 479 -44.33 -1.45 -17.53
C ASP A 479 -45.18 -0.93 -18.71
N ALA A 480 -45.05 -1.46 -19.92
CA ALA A 480 -45.97 -1.10 -21.01
C ALA A 480 -47.25 -1.97 -21.05
N ARG A 481 -47.26 -3.14 -20.41
CA ARG A 481 -48.32 -4.17 -20.52
C ARG A 481 -48.52 -5.03 -19.26
N GLN A 482 -47.74 -4.83 -18.22
CA GLN A 482 -47.69 -5.70 -17.05
C GLN A 482 -47.66 -4.89 -15.76
N PHE A 483 -48.32 -5.42 -14.73
CA PHE A 483 -48.25 -4.97 -13.36
C PHE A 483 -47.35 -5.88 -12.52
N PHE A 484 -46.58 -5.25 -11.64
CA PHE A 484 -45.75 -5.90 -10.64
C PHE A 484 -46.27 -5.50 -9.27
N LEU A 485 -46.76 -6.48 -8.52
CA LEU A 485 -47.49 -6.28 -7.27
C LEU A 485 -46.79 -6.98 -6.12
N VAL A 486 -46.51 -6.23 -5.05
CA VAL A 486 -46.00 -6.83 -3.82
C VAL A 486 -47.19 -7.25 -2.97
N ALA A 487 -47.46 -8.55 -2.95
CA ALA A 487 -48.55 -9.16 -2.18
C ALA A 487 -48.18 -10.58 -1.75
N ASP A 488 -48.64 -11.00 -0.57
CA ASP A 488 -48.45 -12.35 -0.04
C ASP A 488 -46.98 -12.80 0.08
N GLY A 489 -46.05 -11.84 0.28
CA GLY A 489 -44.63 -12.14 0.41
C GLY A 489 -43.96 -12.59 -0.90
N VAL A 490 -44.57 -12.27 -2.05
CA VAL A 490 -43.99 -12.44 -3.40
C VAL A 490 -44.21 -11.17 -4.24
N VAL A 491 -43.39 -10.97 -5.26
CA VAL A 491 -43.66 -9.99 -6.32
C VAL A 491 -44.47 -10.69 -7.40
N GLN A 492 -45.78 -10.50 -7.39
CA GLN A 492 -46.69 -11.09 -8.36
C GLN A 492 -46.64 -10.30 -9.66
N ARG A 493 -46.62 -11.01 -10.78
CA ARG A 493 -46.63 -10.39 -12.11
C ARG A 493 -47.97 -10.65 -12.79
N TRP A 494 -48.56 -9.61 -13.36
CA TRP A 494 -49.87 -9.68 -14.00
C TRP A 494 -49.83 -8.99 -15.35
N HIS A 495 -50.50 -9.54 -16.35
CA HIS A 495 -50.76 -8.83 -17.59
C HIS A 495 -51.83 -7.76 -17.35
N GLU A 496 -51.80 -6.65 -18.09
CA GLU A 496 -52.78 -5.54 -18.00
C GLU A 496 -54.23 -6.00 -18.22
N THR A 497 -54.43 -7.14 -18.89
CA THR A 497 -55.74 -7.76 -19.11
C THR A 497 -56.23 -8.60 -17.93
N GLY A 498 -55.45 -8.74 -16.86
CA GLY A 498 -55.77 -9.52 -15.67
C GLY A 498 -55.30 -10.96 -15.63
N ALA A 499 -54.48 -11.39 -16.58
CA ALA A 499 -53.89 -12.72 -16.54
C ALA A 499 -52.69 -12.74 -15.59
N ARG A 500 -52.68 -13.62 -14.58
CA ARG A 500 -51.52 -13.82 -13.71
C ARG A 500 -50.38 -14.49 -14.48
N LEU A 501 -49.19 -13.91 -14.39
CA LEU A 501 -47.94 -14.40 -14.96
C LEU A 501 -47.07 -15.03 -13.87
N ALA A 502 -45.91 -15.60 -14.24
CA ALA A 502 -44.96 -16.13 -13.27
C ALA A 502 -44.44 -15.01 -12.35
N ASP A 503 -44.47 -15.27 -11.04
CA ASP A 503 -43.99 -14.36 -9.98
C ASP A 503 -42.48 -14.11 -10.12
N VAL A 504 -42.02 -12.95 -9.64
CA VAL A 504 -40.61 -12.55 -9.68
C VAL A 504 -39.90 -13.08 -8.41
N PRO A 505 -38.79 -13.83 -8.55
CA PRO A 505 -38.10 -14.44 -7.41
C PRO A 505 -37.27 -13.41 -6.63
N VAL A 506 -37.89 -12.75 -5.65
CA VAL A 506 -37.21 -11.85 -4.71
C VAL A 506 -37.12 -12.51 -3.34
N ALA A 507 -35.91 -12.85 -2.91
CA ALA A 507 -35.68 -13.50 -1.62
C ALA A 507 -35.56 -12.48 -0.48
N GLY A 508 -36.11 -12.82 0.70
CA GLY A 508 -35.92 -12.03 1.93
C GLY A 508 -36.76 -10.74 1.98
N MET A 509 -37.92 -10.72 1.33
CA MET A 509 -38.86 -9.59 1.41
C MET A 509 -39.42 -9.43 2.82
N THR A 510 -39.66 -8.18 3.20
CA THR A 510 -40.21 -7.77 4.50
C THR A 510 -41.50 -6.99 4.31
N LEU A 511 -42.25 -6.76 5.40
CA LEU A 511 -43.39 -5.83 5.37
C LEU A 511 -42.90 -4.44 4.94
N GLY A 512 -43.61 -3.81 3.99
CA GLY A 512 -43.22 -2.51 3.42
C GLY A 512 -42.24 -2.60 2.23
N THR A 513 -42.10 -3.78 1.62
CA THR A 513 -41.35 -3.94 0.36
C THR A 513 -41.97 -3.09 -0.75
N ALA A 514 -41.14 -2.27 -1.40
CA ALA A 514 -41.49 -1.48 -2.58
C ALA A 514 -40.89 -2.12 -3.84
N VAL A 515 -41.48 -1.83 -5.01
CA VAL A 515 -41.08 -2.38 -6.31
C VAL A 515 -41.13 -1.28 -7.37
N ASP A 516 -40.18 -1.31 -8.30
CA ASP A 516 -40.15 -0.47 -9.50
C ASP A 516 -39.68 -1.31 -10.70
N VAL A 517 -40.04 -0.92 -11.92
CA VAL A 517 -39.77 -1.68 -13.14
C VAL A 517 -39.29 -0.82 -14.30
N SER A 518 -38.28 -1.31 -15.01
CA SER A 518 -37.77 -0.67 -16.22
C SER A 518 -38.86 -0.61 -17.29
N ALA A 519 -38.79 0.37 -18.18
CA ALA A 519 -39.86 0.64 -19.11
C ALA A 519 -40.07 -0.47 -20.17
N ASP A 520 -39.11 -1.39 -20.34
CA ASP A 520 -39.23 -2.59 -21.20
C ASP A 520 -39.64 -3.87 -20.44
N GLY A 521 -39.86 -3.77 -19.11
CA GLY A 521 -40.24 -4.89 -18.25
C GLY A 521 -39.12 -5.89 -17.95
N ARG A 522 -37.88 -5.64 -18.38
CA ARG A 522 -36.77 -6.60 -18.20
C ARG A 522 -36.11 -6.54 -16.84
N THR A 523 -36.05 -5.39 -16.22
CA THR A 523 -35.41 -5.19 -14.93
C THR A 523 -36.45 -4.77 -13.90
N VAL A 524 -36.60 -5.58 -12.86
CA VAL A 524 -37.44 -5.29 -11.70
C VAL A 524 -36.52 -5.02 -10.52
N VAL A 525 -36.72 -3.91 -9.82
CA VAL A 525 -35.99 -3.61 -8.58
C VAL A 525 -36.97 -3.63 -7.42
N ALA A 526 -36.58 -4.25 -6.31
CA ALA A 526 -37.39 -4.32 -5.11
C ALA A 526 -36.53 -4.15 -3.85
N THR A 527 -37.13 -3.65 -2.78
CA THR A 527 -36.51 -3.63 -1.45
C THR A 527 -36.71 -4.96 -0.72
N ALA A 528 -35.67 -5.47 -0.08
CA ALA A 528 -35.71 -6.73 0.67
C ALA A 528 -34.99 -6.56 2.01
N GLY A 529 -35.72 -6.08 3.03
CA GLY A 529 -35.14 -5.64 4.30
C GLY A 529 -34.25 -4.41 4.09
N ARG A 530 -32.94 -4.57 4.30
CA ARG A 530 -31.97 -3.49 4.04
C ARG A 530 -31.39 -3.49 2.62
N ARG A 531 -31.69 -4.50 1.83
CA ARG A 531 -31.11 -4.69 0.50
C ARG A 531 -31.99 -4.07 -0.57
N LEU A 532 -31.36 -3.54 -1.60
CA LEU A 532 -32.00 -3.26 -2.87
C LEU A 532 -31.62 -4.37 -3.85
N VAL A 533 -32.59 -5.05 -4.43
CA VAL A 533 -32.39 -6.25 -5.23
C VAL A 533 -32.95 -6.02 -6.63
N ALA A 534 -32.14 -6.23 -7.66
CA ALA A 534 -32.58 -6.26 -9.05
C ALA A 534 -32.83 -7.70 -9.50
N VAL A 535 -33.87 -7.91 -10.30
CA VAL A 535 -34.17 -9.18 -10.95
C VAL A 535 -34.34 -8.95 -12.44
N ASP A 536 -33.59 -9.71 -13.23
CA ASP A 536 -33.77 -9.80 -14.67
C ASP A 536 -34.94 -10.75 -14.94
N THR A 537 -36.03 -10.26 -15.53
CA THR A 537 -37.28 -11.01 -15.70
C THR A 537 -37.23 -12.05 -16.82
N ALA A 538 -36.23 -11.97 -17.71
CA ALA A 538 -36.03 -12.94 -18.79
C ALA A 538 -35.27 -14.19 -18.30
N THR A 539 -34.30 -13.99 -17.42
CA THR A 539 -33.44 -15.05 -16.86
C THR A 539 -33.88 -15.50 -15.47
N GLY A 540 -34.64 -14.69 -14.74
CA GLY A 540 -34.96 -14.89 -13.32
C GLY A 540 -33.80 -14.61 -12.37
N ARG A 541 -32.67 -14.06 -12.87
CA ARG A 541 -31.47 -13.83 -12.07
C ARG A 541 -31.67 -12.68 -11.10
N SER A 542 -31.51 -12.96 -9.81
CA SER A 542 -31.56 -11.97 -8.72
C SER A 542 -30.15 -11.45 -8.39
N THR A 543 -30.03 -10.14 -8.18
CA THR A 543 -28.77 -9.42 -7.96
C THR A 543 -28.93 -8.41 -6.82
N ASP A 544 -28.15 -8.57 -5.75
CA ASP A 544 -28.09 -7.57 -4.68
C ASP A 544 -27.30 -6.34 -5.16
N LEU A 545 -27.96 -5.19 -5.29
CA LEU A 545 -27.37 -3.94 -5.78
C LEU A 545 -26.61 -3.20 -4.69
N VAL A 546 -27.23 -3.06 -3.52
CA VAL A 546 -26.66 -2.38 -2.36
C VAL A 546 -27.36 -2.87 -1.08
N THR A 547 -26.62 -2.87 0.02
CA THR A 547 -27.18 -3.06 1.37
C THR A 547 -27.06 -1.76 2.16
N HIS A 548 -28.19 -1.16 2.52
CA HIS A 548 -28.26 0.05 3.33
C HIS A 548 -27.97 -0.20 4.81
N ARG A 549 -27.48 0.83 5.52
CA ARG A 549 -27.26 0.78 6.97
C ARG A 549 -28.57 0.62 7.74
N SER A 550 -29.52 1.51 7.44
CA SER A 550 -30.81 1.60 8.14
C SER A 550 -31.98 1.02 7.34
N GLY A 551 -31.79 0.71 6.05
CA GLY A 551 -32.84 0.28 5.12
C GLY A 551 -33.31 1.41 4.21
N ALA A 552 -33.73 1.07 3.00
CA ALA A 552 -34.18 2.05 2.01
C ALA A 552 -35.57 2.58 2.38
N VAL A 553 -35.68 3.90 2.43
CA VAL A 553 -36.92 4.68 2.60
C VAL A 553 -37.66 4.80 1.27
N ASP A 554 -36.90 5.07 0.21
CA ASP A 554 -37.42 5.34 -1.11
C ASP A 554 -36.36 4.95 -2.15
N PHE A 555 -36.79 4.60 -3.35
CA PHE A 555 -35.90 4.27 -4.46
C PHE A 555 -36.61 4.50 -5.80
N ALA A 556 -35.82 4.72 -6.85
CA ALA A 556 -36.33 4.88 -8.22
C ALA A 556 -35.40 4.19 -9.22
N LEU A 557 -35.98 3.60 -10.27
CA LEU A 557 -35.30 2.95 -11.38
C LEU A 557 -35.45 3.80 -12.65
N SER A 558 -34.34 3.96 -13.37
CA SER A 558 -34.35 4.59 -14.71
C SER A 558 -35.23 3.80 -15.68
N GLY A 559 -35.87 4.50 -16.62
CA GLY A 559 -36.69 3.85 -17.65
C GLY A 559 -35.90 2.87 -18.53
N THR A 560 -34.59 3.04 -18.64
CA THR A 560 -33.64 2.12 -19.28
C THR A 560 -33.33 0.87 -18.47
N GLY A 561 -33.58 0.85 -17.16
CA GLY A 561 -33.31 -0.27 -16.25
C GLY A 561 -31.85 -0.43 -15.84
N ASP A 562 -30.97 0.50 -16.24
CA ASP A 562 -29.52 0.40 -16.03
C ASP A 562 -29.02 1.15 -14.79
N VAL A 563 -29.78 2.12 -14.27
CA VAL A 563 -29.46 2.88 -13.06
C VAL A 563 -30.63 2.86 -12.08
N ALA A 564 -30.36 2.57 -10.81
CA ALA A 564 -31.28 2.68 -9.70
C ALA A 564 -30.70 3.58 -8.60
N VAL A 565 -31.49 4.49 -8.07
CA VAL A 565 -31.14 5.32 -6.90
C VAL A 565 -31.97 4.88 -5.70
N SER A 566 -31.36 4.89 -4.52
CA SER A 566 -32.06 4.65 -3.26
C SER A 566 -31.60 5.62 -2.17
N ILE A 567 -32.51 5.96 -1.27
CA ILE A 567 -32.23 6.77 -0.08
C ILE A 567 -32.62 5.99 1.18
N SER A 568 -31.79 6.06 2.22
CA SER A 568 -32.00 5.36 3.48
C SER A 568 -32.64 6.23 4.57
N MET A 569 -33.06 5.61 5.68
CA MET A 569 -33.57 6.34 6.85
C MET A 569 -32.51 7.24 7.53
N ASP A 570 -31.22 6.97 7.35
CA ASP A 570 -30.13 7.83 7.80
C ASP A 570 -29.76 8.92 6.80
N GLY A 571 -30.40 8.95 5.62
CA GLY A 571 -30.16 9.94 4.57
C GLY A 571 -28.97 9.60 3.66
N ASP A 572 -28.47 8.36 3.70
CA ASP A 572 -27.51 7.87 2.70
C ASP A 572 -28.24 7.80 1.35
N VAL A 573 -27.67 8.42 0.32
CA VAL A 573 -28.13 8.30 -1.06
C VAL A 573 -27.12 7.46 -1.81
N VAL A 574 -27.58 6.38 -2.44
CA VAL A 574 -26.74 5.46 -3.20
C VAL A 574 -27.29 5.31 -4.61
N VAL A 575 -26.42 5.48 -5.59
CA VAL A 575 -26.69 5.20 -7.00
C VAL A 575 -26.04 3.88 -7.34
N SER A 576 -26.83 2.96 -7.88
CA SER A 576 -26.46 1.59 -8.18
C SER A 576 -26.87 1.20 -9.60
N THR A 577 -26.33 0.11 -10.11
CA THR A 577 -26.60 -0.38 -11.46
C THR A 577 -26.84 -1.89 -11.47
N PRO A 578 -27.96 -2.36 -12.05
CA PRO A 578 -28.18 -3.78 -12.30
C PRO A 578 -27.27 -4.39 -13.36
N THR A 579 -26.56 -3.57 -14.14
CA THR A 579 -25.92 -4.00 -15.40
C THR A 579 -24.40 -4.12 -15.33
N VAL A 580 -23.75 -3.44 -14.37
CA VAL A 580 -22.29 -3.48 -14.19
C VAL A 580 -21.95 -4.25 -12.92
N ASP A 581 -21.01 -5.20 -13.01
CA ASP A 581 -20.36 -5.85 -11.86
C ASP A 581 -18.87 -5.49 -11.88
N HIS A 582 -18.41 -4.62 -10.97
CA HIS A 582 -17.04 -4.13 -10.95
C HIS A 582 -15.98 -5.19 -10.63
N ARG A 583 -16.37 -6.38 -10.14
CA ARG A 583 -15.45 -7.52 -9.98
C ARG A 583 -15.15 -8.21 -11.30
N SER A 584 -16.10 -8.18 -12.23
CA SER A 584 -15.99 -8.91 -13.49
C SER A 584 -16.02 -7.95 -14.67
N PRO A 585 -14.89 -7.72 -15.38
CA PRO A 585 -14.91 -6.97 -16.63
C PRO A 585 -15.84 -7.56 -17.70
N ALA A 586 -16.17 -8.85 -17.61
CA ALA A 586 -17.21 -9.46 -18.43
C ALA A 586 -17.81 -10.70 -17.78
N SER A 587 -19.10 -10.89 -18.04
CA SER A 587 -19.81 -12.14 -17.78
C SER A 587 -20.80 -12.39 -18.91
N THR A 588 -21.00 -13.66 -19.25
CA THR A 588 -22.01 -14.07 -20.21
C THR A 588 -22.59 -15.42 -19.80
N SER A 589 -23.87 -15.61 -20.01
CA SER A 589 -24.54 -16.90 -19.84
C SER A 589 -24.79 -17.52 -21.21
N SER A 590 -24.29 -18.74 -21.40
CA SER A 590 -24.67 -19.58 -22.51
C SER A 590 -25.78 -20.53 -22.05
N THR A 591 -26.77 -20.79 -22.90
CA THR A 591 -27.70 -21.91 -22.67
C THR A 591 -27.03 -23.27 -22.90
N ARG A 592 -25.80 -23.29 -23.43
CA ARG A 592 -25.01 -24.49 -23.66
C ARG A 592 -24.05 -24.72 -22.50
N ARG A 593 -24.13 -25.92 -21.93
CA ARG A 593 -23.16 -26.42 -20.95
C ARG A 593 -21.74 -26.40 -21.52
N ILE A 594 -20.85 -25.73 -20.81
CA ILE A 594 -19.42 -25.69 -21.11
C ILE A 594 -18.77 -26.93 -20.51
N LEU A 595 -17.97 -27.64 -21.32
CA LEU A 595 -17.29 -28.87 -20.95
C LEU A 595 -15.77 -28.69 -20.84
N SER A 596 -15.21 -27.64 -21.43
CA SER A 596 -13.78 -27.40 -21.47
C SER A 596 -13.47 -25.95 -21.81
N ALA A 597 -12.38 -25.43 -21.26
CA ALA A 597 -11.92 -24.06 -21.47
C ALA A 597 -10.40 -24.00 -21.61
N ALA A 598 -9.93 -23.18 -22.57
CA ALA A 598 -8.52 -22.87 -22.79
C ALA A 598 -8.35 -21.35 -22.97
N VAL A 599 -7.23 -20.81 -22.46
CA VAL A 599 -6.90 -19.38 -22.55
C VAL A 599 -5.51 -19.24 -23.15
N ALA A 600 -5.33 -18.32 -24.09
CA ALA A 600 -4.02 -18.01 -24.66
C ALA A 600 -3.20 -17.14 -23.69
N ALA A 601 -1.92 -17.45 -23.53
CA ALA A 601 -1.08 -16.76 -22.55
C ALA A 601 -0.70 -15.32 -22.96
N ARG A 602 -0.53 -15.06 -24.25
CA ARG A 602 -0.02 -13.76 -24.78
C ARG A 602 -1.01 -13.10 -25.75
N ALA A 603 -2.21 -13.64 -25.87
CA ALA A 603 -3.25 -13.10 -26.72
C ALA A 603 -4.57 -13.03 -25.94
N PRO A 604 -5.41 -11.99 -26.17
CA PRO A 604 -6.69 -11.84 -25.51
C PRO A 604 -7.74 -12.75 -26.14
N VAL A 605 -7.50 -14.06 -26.12
CA VAL A 605 -8.34 -15.08 -26.76
C VAL A 605 -8.54 -16.25 -25.81
N ALA A 606 -9.78 -16.74 -25.74
CA ALA A 606 -10.12 -17.98 -25.06
C ALA A 606 -10.94 -18.88 -25.99
N ALA A 607 -11.01 -20.17 -25.67
CA ALA A 607 -11.81 -21.15 -26.40
C ALA A 607 -12.64 -21.98 -25.42
N PHE A 608 -13.93 -22.12 -25.71
CA PHE A 608 -14.89 -22.87 -24.89
C PHE A 608 -15.50 -24.00 -25.71
N GLY A 609 -15.38 -25.22 -25.21
CA GLY A 609 -15.92 -26.42 -25.85
C GLY A 609 -17.22 -26.82 -25.16
N GLY A 610 -18.27 -27.04 -25.94
CA GLY A 610 -19.54 -27.61 -25.49
C GLY A 610 -20.01 -28.71 -26.44
N LYS A 611 -21.16 -29.34 -26.17
CA LYS A 611 -21.69 -30.45 -27.01
C LYS A 611 -21.82 -30.12 -28.50
N ASP A 612 -22.03 -28.84 -28.83
CA ASP A 612 -22.34 -28.36 -30.18
C ASP A 612 -21.10 -27.74 -30.91
N GLY A 613 -19.90 -27.87 -30.34
CA GLY A 613 -18.65 -27.36 -30.93
C GLY A 613 -17.82 -26.49 -29.99
N ILE A 614 -16.89 -25.73 -30.57
CA ILE A 614 -15.98 -24.81 -29.86
C ILE A 614 -16.28 -23.37 -30.23
N ASP A 615 -16.51 -22.53 -29.24
CA ASP A 615 -16.56 -21.08 -29.40
C ASP A 615 -15.21 -20.48 -29.03
N VAL A 616 -14.52 -19.92 -30.02
CA VAL A 616 -13.34 -19.07 -29.83
C VAL A 616 -13.83 -17.65 -29.58
N VAL A 617 -13.46 -17.09 -28.44
CA VAL A 617 -13.93 -15.78 -27.97
C VAL A 617 -12.80 -14.77 -27.82
N GLU A 618 -13.18 -13.50 -27.83
CA GLU A 618 -12.31 -12.37 -27.50
C GLU A 618 -12.40 -12.00 -26.02
N LEU A 619 -11.24 -11.80 -25.39
CA LEU A 619 -11.13 -11.23 -24.05
C LEU A 619 -10.88 -9.71 -24.14
N PRO A 620 -11.36 -8.91 -23.17
CA PRO A 620 -12.20 -9.32 -22.05
C PRO A 620 -13.67 -9.50 -22.42
N SER A 621 -14.13 -9.07 -23.61
CA SER A 621 -15.57 -8.95 -23.94
C SER A 621 -16.40 -10.25 -23.91
N LEU A 622 -15.75 -11.42 -23.91
CA LEU A 622 -16.33 -12.75 -24.06
C LEU A 622 -17.21 -12.91 -25.31
N LYS A 623 -17.02 -12.06 -26.33
CA LYS A 623 -17.73 -12.15 -27.61
C LYS A 623 -17.14 -13.27 -28.47
N THR A 624 -18.01 -14.14 -29.01
CA THR A 624 -17.62 -15.19 -29.94
C THR A 624 -17.07 -14.58 -31.23
N ARG A 625 -15.80 -14.88 -31.53
CA ARG A 625 -15.13 -14.56 -32.80
C ARG A 625 -15.42 -15.62 -33.85
N ARG A 626 -15.38 -16.89 -33.45
CA ARG A 626 -15.52 -18.04 -34.34
C ARG A 626 -16.14 -19.21 -33.62
N GLN A 627 -17.07 -19.89 -34.29
CA GLN A 627 -17.56 -21.18 -33.87
C GLN A 627 -16.95 -22.28 -34.76
N LEU A 628 -16.26 -23.23 -34.15
CA LEU A 628 -15.70 -24.41 -34.81
C LEU A 628 -16.66 -25.58 -34.59
N GLN A 629 -17.17 -26.12 -35.69
CA GLN A 629 -18.01 -27.32 -35.67
C GLN A 629 -17.09 -28.55 -35.59
N THR A 630 -17.15 -29.23 -34.45
CA THR A 630 -16.43 -30.48 -34.19
C THR A 630 -17.45 -31.62 -34.03
N GLY A 631 -16.99 -32.87 -33.89
CA GLY A 631 -17.90 -33.99 -33.61
C GLY A 631 -18.69 -33.78 -32.31
N VAL A 632 -19.88 -34.40 -32.21
CA VAL A 632 -20.67 -34.38 -30.97
C VAL A 632 -19.89 -35.08 -29.87
N TRP A 633 -19.59 -34.36 -28.78
CA TRP A 633 -18.85 -34.92 -27.64
C TRP A 633 -19.77 -35.38 -26.52
N TRP A 634 -19.55 -36.61 -26.07
CA TRP A 634 -20.25 -37.22 -24.95
C TRP A 634 -19.47 -37.10 -23.63
N LYS A 635 -18.20 -36.68 -23.70
CA LYS A 635 -17.27 -36.42 -22.59
C LYS A 635 -16.51 -35.11 -22.81
N GLU A 636 -15.86 -34.59 -21.78
CA GLU A 636 -15.08 -33.35 -21.85
C GLU A 636 -13.90 -33.45 -22.84
N PRO A 637 -13.87 -32.66 -23.93
CA PRO A 637 -12.70 -32.59 -24.80
C PRO A 637 -11.57 -31.84 -24.08
N ARG A 638 -10.33 -32.36 -24.09
CA ARG A 638 -9.19 -31.61 -23.54
C ARG A 638 -8.68 -30.66 -24.62
N MET A 639 -8.54 -29.37 -24.28
CA MET A 639 -8.20 -28.33 -25.24
C MET A 639 -7.08 -27.42 -24.70
N ALA A 640 -6.28 -26.88 -25.61
CA ALA A 640 -5.30 -25.84 -25.31
C ALA A 640 -5.15 -24.87 -26.48
N LEU A 641 -4.98 -23.60 -26.16
CA LEU A 641 -4.59 -22.57 -27.11
C LEU A 641 -3.06 -22.40 -27.08
N SER A 642 -2.46 -22.15 -28.24
CA SER A 642 -1.06 -21.73 -28.29
C SER A 642 -0.88 -20.39 -27.57
N PRO A 643 0.33 -20.06 -27.10
CA PRO A 643 0.56 -18.80 -26.38
C PRO A 643 0.15 -17.55 -27.17
N ASP A 644 0.25 -17.58 -28.50
CA ASP A 644 -0.18 -16.51 -29.41
C ASP A 644 -1.67 -16.54 -29.78
N GLY A 645 -2.43 -17.54 -29.30
CA GLY A 645 -3.85 -17.74 -29.56
C GLY A 645 -4.22 -18.17 -30.98
N ARG A 646 -3.23 -18.46 -31.85
CA ARG A 646 -3.48 -18.75 -33.27
C ARG A 646 -3.76 -20.23 -33.56
N ARG A 647 -3.36 -21.12 -32.65
CA ARG A 647 -3.57 -22.57 -32.79
C ARG A 647 -4.39 -23.10 -31.62
N LEU A 648 -5.30 -23.99 -31.92
CA LEU A 648 -6.12 -24.70 -30.94
C LEU A 648 -5.86 -26.20 -31.07
N ALA A 649 -5.32 -26.81 -30.02
CA ALA A 649 -5.20 -28.24 -29.91
C ALA A 649 -6.46 -28.80 -29.23
N VAL A 650 -7.02 -29.85 -29.81
CA VAL A 650 -8.16 -30.60 -29.26
C VAL A 650 -7.75 -32.06 -29.22
N LEU A 651 -7.69 -32.61 -28.02
CA LEU A 651 -7.48 -34.02 -27.78
C LEU A 651 -8.85 -34.71 -27.70
N GLU A 652 -9.16 -35.49 -28.73
CA GLU A 652 -10.36 -36.33 -28.82
C GLU A 652 -10.06 -37.78 -28.41
N GLU A 653 -11.09 -38.64 -28.40
CA GLU A 653 -10.94 -40.03 -27.97
C GLU A 653 -9.88 -40.81 -28.78
N GLU A 654 -9.77 -40.56 -30.09
CA GLU A 654 -8.90 -41.33 -31.00
C GLU A 654 -7.89 -40.48 -31.78
N SER A 655 -7.88 -39.16 -31.62
CA SER A 655 -6.92 -38.30 -32.31
C SER A 655 -6.64 -36.99 -31.60
N VAL A 656 -5.44 -36.45 -31.83
CA VAL A 656 -5.11 -35.06 -31.52
C VAL A 656 -5.29 -34.25 -32.79
N HIS A 657 -6.07 -33.19 -32.69
CA HIS A 657 -6.30 -32.23 -33.76
C HIS A 657 -5.68 -30.90 -33.40
N VAL A 658 -5.01 -30.26 -34.36
CA VAL A 658 -4.56 -28.87 -34.24
C VAL A 658 -5.24 -28.07 -35.32
N PHE A 659 -5.99 -27.06 -34.92
CA PHE A 659 -6.70 -26.14 -35.79
C PHE A 659 -6.04 -24.76 -35.77
N ASP A 660 -6.16 -24.05 -36.87
CA ASP A 660 -5.99 -22.60 -36.89
C ASP A 660 -7.23 -21.96 -36.23
N ALA A 661 -7.02 -21.19 -35.16
CA ALA A 661 -8.10 -20.68 -34.32
C ALA A 661 -8.95 -19.61 -35.02
N ASP A 662 -8.38 -18.89 -36.00
CA ASP A 662 -9.07 -17.83 -36.74
C ASP A 662 -9.92 -18.39 -37.88
N THR A 663 -9.35 -19.31 -38.66
CA THR A 663 -9.99 -19.87 -39.86
C THR A 663 -10.78 -21.15 -39.57
N GLY A 664 -10.38 -21.91 -38.55
CA GLY A 664 -10.86 -23.26 -38.26
C GLY A 664 -10.23 -24.34 -39.14
N ALA A 665 -9.23 -24.01 -39.96
CA ALA A 665 -8.57 -24.97 -40.82
C ALA A 665 -7.76 -25.98 -39.98
N THR A 666 -7.83 -27.26 -40.31
CA THR A 666 -6.98 -28.28 -39.68
C THR A 666 -5.52 -28.10 -40.13
N ILE A 667 -4.64 -27.80 -39.18
CA ILE A 667 -3.18 -27.69 -39.37
C ILE A 667 -2.54 -29.07 -39.33
N ALA A 668 -2.91 -29.87 -38.32
CA ALA A 668 -2.37 -31.20 -38.12
C ALA A 668 -3.40 -32.13 -37.47
N ARG A 669 -3.25 -33.43 -37.76
CA ARG A 669 -4.04 -34.49 -37.15
C ARG A 669 -3.16 -35.72 -36.96
N TRP A 670 -3.11 -36.22 -35.74
CA TRP A 670 -2.37 -37.45 -35.41
C TRP A 670 -3.30 -38.46 -34.74
N PRO A 671 -3.19 -39.76 -35.08
CA PRO A 671 -3.91 -40.80 -34.36
C PRO A 671 -3.41 -40.87 -32.91
N ARG A 672 -4.34 -41.05 -31.98
CA ARG A 672 -4.05 -41.20 -30.56
C ARG A 672 -3.45 -42.57 -30.30
N ALA A 673 -2.29 -42.60 -29.66
CA ALA A 673 -1.73 -43.82 -29.10
C ALA A 673 -2.09 -43.92 -27.60
N TRP A 674 -3.29 -44.48 -27.34
CA TRP A 674 -3.72 -45.18 -26.11
C TRP A 674 -3.92 -44.38 -24.79
N PRO A 675 -4.88 -44.81 -23.91
CA PRO A 675 -5.36 -44.01 -22.76
C PRO A 675 -4.59 -44.23 -21.45
N GLY A 676 -4.47 -43.17 -20.63
CA GLY A 676 -4.01 -43.18 -19.23
C GLY A 676 -4.98 -42.42 -18.31
N ALA A 677 -4.88 -42.61 -16.98
CA ALA A 677 -5.76 -41.98 -15.99
C ALA A 677 -5.40 -40.50 -15.75
N VAL A 678 -6.38 -39.61 -15.92
CA VAL A 678 -6.27 -38.14 -15.82
C VAL A 678 -6.72 -37.69 -14.42
N LEU A 679 -5.98 -36.75 -13.80
CA LEU A 679 -6.44 -36.05 -12.59
C LEU A 679 -7.62 -35.10 -12.93
N ASP A 680 -8.64 -35.03 -12.09
CA ASP A 680 -9.71 -34.03 -12.24
C ASP A 680 -9.10 -32.61 -12.25
N GLY A 681 -9.31 -31.86 -13.35
CA GLY A 681 -8.72 -30.53 -13.54
C GLY A 681 -7.31 -30.50 -14.15
N GLY A 682 -6.68 -31.66 -14.38
CA GLY A 682 -5.43 -31.76 -15.13
C GLY A 682 -5.59 -31.34 -16.60
N VAL A 683 -4.56 -30.69 -17.15
CA VAL A 683 -4.54 -30.27 -18.55
C VAL A 683 -4.07 -31.47 -19.37
N GLY A 684 -4.96 -32.12 -20.13
CA GLY A 684 -4.58 -33.30 -20.94
C GLY A 684 -3.80 -32.99 -22.22
N VAL A 685 -3.71 -31.71 -22.58
CA VAL A 685 -2.96 -31.21 -23.74
C VAL A 685 -2.53 -29.76 -23.48
N ALA A 686 -1.27 -29.39 -23.75
CA ALA A 686 -0.76 -28.03 -23.58
C ALA A 686 0.27 -27.66 -24.65
N PHE A 687 0.24 -26.43 -25.13
CA PHE A 687 1.31 -25.90 -25.99
C PHE A 687 2.48 -25.39 -25.15
N VAL A 688 3.69 -25.53 -25.69
CA VAL A 688 4.93 -25.08 -25.02
C VAL A 688 5.73 -24.19 -25.96
N GLY A 689 6.40 -23.18 -25.38
CA GLY A 689 7.29 -22.28 -26.11
C GLY A 689 6.52 -21.29 -26.99
N ASP A 690 6.74 -21.34 -28.29
CA ASP A 690 6.04 -20.54 -29.31
C ASP A 690 4.87 -21.30 -29.97
N GLY A 691 4.44 -22.42 -29.36
CA GLY A 691 3.40 -23.29 -29.94
C GLY A 691 3.94 -24.25 -31.01
N THR A 692 5.26 -24.44 -31.08
CA THR A 692 5.91 -25.48 -31.90
C THR A 692 5.95 -26.85 -31.24
N ARG A 693 5.71 -26.91 -29.92
CA ARG A 693 5.71 -28.14 -29.13
C ARG A 693 4.35 -28.34 -28.47
N LEU A 694 3.92 -29.59 -28.40
CA LEU A 694 2.67 -29.98 -27.76
C LEU A 694 2.94 -31.09 -26.74
N LEU A 695 2.58 -30.82 -25.50
CA LEU A 695 2.53 -31.78 -24.41
C LEU A 695 1.15 -32.43 -24.39
N PHE A 696 1.07 -33.75 -24.22
CA PHE A 696 -0.18 -34.49 -24.17
C PHE A 696 -0.05 -35.74 -23.31
N ASP A 697 -1.15 -36.20 -22.73
CA ASP A 697 -1.19 -37.43 -21.94
C ASP A 697 -1.12 -38.69 -22.82
N SER A 698 -0.28 -39.66 -22.43
CA SER A 698 -0.17 -40.99 -23.08
C SER A 698 -0.12 -42.13 -22.06
N GLU A 699 -0.30 -43.39 -22.51
CA GLU A 699 -0.33 -44.59 -21.65
C GLU A 699 0.95 -44.79 -20.81
N GLY A 700 2.11 -44.34 -21.31
CA GLY A 700 3.41 -44.43 -20.61
C GLY A 700 3.75 -43.22 -19.72
N GLY A 701 2.80 -42.29 -19.56
CA GLY A 701 3.02 -40.96 -19.01
C GLY A 701 2.95 -39.87 -20.09
N PRO A 702 3.02 -38.58 -19.73
CA PRO A 702 2.94 -37.52 -20.72
C PRO A 702 4.05 -37.61 -21.78
N GLY A 703 3.76 -37.12 -22.98
CA GLY A 703 4.67 -37.05 -24.10
C GLY A 703 4.73 -35.64 -24.67
N LEU A 704 5.92 -35.23 -25.11
CA LEU A 704 6.16 -33.97 -25.81
C LEU A 704 6.41 -34.27 -27.28
N LEU A 705 5.60 -33.70 -28.18
CA LEU A 705 5.78 -33.83 -29.63
C LEU A 705 6.10 -32.48 -30.30
N ASP A 706 6.70 -32.56 -31.48
CA ASP A 706 6.86 -31.44 -32.40
C ASP A 706 5.61 -31.29 -33.29
N VAL A 707 4.99 -30.12 -33.30
CA VAL A 707 3.70 -29.86 -33.96
C VAL A 707 3.80 -29.87 -35.48
N ALA A 708 4.99 -29.61 -36.05
CA ALA A 708 5.16 -29.61 -37.50
C ALA A 708 5.35 -31.02 -38.07
N THR A 709 6.06 -31.87 -37.33
CA THR A 709 6.48 -33.21 -37.76
C THR A 709 5.60 -34.33 -37.17
N GLY A 710 5.02 -34.11 -35.99
CA GLY A 710 4.34 -35.14 -35.20
C GLY A 710 5.30 -36.08 -34.46
N GLU A 711 6.61 -35.84 -34.48
CA GLU A 711 7.59 -36.69 -33.81
C GLU A 711 7.63 -36.44 -32.30
N VAL A 712 7.71 -37.51 -31.51
CA VAL A 712 7.84 -37.43 -30.06
C VAL A 712 9.29 -37.08 -29.69
N VAL A 713 9.47 -35.94 -29.03
CA VAL A 713 10.76 -35.37 -28.62
C VAL A 713 11.17 -35.86 -27.23
N GLN A 714 10.21 -36.06 -26.33
CA GLN A 714 10.44 -36.50 -24.96
C GLN A 714 9.25 -37.30 -24.43
N VAL A 715 9.53 -38.34 -23.64
CA VAL A 715 8.53 -39.13 -22.89
C VAL A 715 8.87 -39.03 -21.42
N PHE A 716 7.86 -38.76 -20.58
CA PHE A 716 8.03 -38.63 -19.13
C PHE A 716 7.77 -39.98 -18.44
N PRO A 717 8.74 -40.52 -17.67
CA PRO A 717 8.61 -41.86 -17.09
C PRO A 717 7.66 -41.87 -15.88
N VAL A 718 6.43 -42.38 -16.05
CA VAL A 718 5.50 -42.64 -14.93
C VAL A 718 5.65 -44.10 -14.49
N ARG A 719 6.18 -44.32 -13.28
CA ARG A 719 6.59 -45.66 -12.78
C ARG A 719 5.47 -46.47 -12.11
N GLU A 720 4.38 -45.83 -11.72
CA GLU A 720 3.27 -46.48 -11.00
C GLU A 720 1.94 -46.26 -11.72
N SER A 721 1.11 -47.30 -11.80
CA SER A 721 -0.10 -47.38 -12.63
C SER A 721 -1.29 -46.56 -12.12
N THR A 722 -1.09 -45.67 -11.15
CA THR A 722 -2.16 -44.94 -10.44
C THR A 722 -1.96 -43.43 -10.53
N GLY A 723 -2.45 -42.86 -11.64
CA GLY A 723 -2.81 -41.44 -11.80
C GLY A 723 -1.64 -40.50 -12.08
N GLY A 724 -1.53 -40.05 -13.34
CA GLY A 724 -0.46 -39.14 -13.78
C GLY A 724 -0.98 -38.10 -14.76
N GLY A 725 -1.67 -37.09 -14.23
CA GLY A 725 -1.98 -35.87 -14.98
C GLY A 725 -0.88 -34.82 -14.83
N PHE A 726 -0.95 -33.77 -15.65
CA PHE A 726 -0.03 -32.64 -15.56
C PHE A 726 -0.73 -31.28 -15.58
N VAL A 727 -0.01 -30.26 -15.15
CA VAL A 727 -0.37 -28.85 -15.27
C VAL A 727 0.85 -28.07 -15.75
N THR A 728 0.67 -27.13 -16.66
CA THR A 728 1.75 -26.25 -17.15
C THR A 728 1.46 -24.81 -16.77
N THR A 729 2.50 -23.97 -16.71
CA THR A 729 2.29 -22.52 -16.78
C THR A 729 1.67 -22.15 -18.12
N PRO A 730 0.95 -21.01 -18.24
CA PRO A 730 0.26 -20.63 -19.48
C PRO A 730 1.16 -20.59 -20.72
N ASP A 731 2.45 -20.29 -20.54
CA ASP A 731 3.45 -20.27 -21.60
C ASP A 731 4.29 -21.56 -21.73
N GLY A 732 4.01 -22.55 -20.89
CA GLY A 732 4.70 -23.84 -20.86
C GLY A 732 6.11 -23.80 -20.29
N ARG A 733 6.60 -22.70 -19.70
CA ARG A 733 7.95 -22.64 -19.10
C ARG A 733 8.15 -23.68 -17.99
N PHE A 734 7.11 -23.99 -17.23
CA PHE A 734 7.15 -24.97 -16.16
C PHE A 734 6.05 -26.02 -16.31
N LEU A 735 6.35 -27.24 -15.85
CA LEU A 735 5.48 -28.40 -15.90
C LEU A 735 5.44 -29.08 -14.53
N ALA A 736 4.26 -29.16 -13.91
CA ALA A 736 3.98 -30.02 -12.78
C ALA A 736 3.46 -31.35 -13.28
N LEU A 737 4.18 -32.42 -13.00
CA LEU A 737 3.82 -33.78 -13.33
C LEU A 737 3.48 -34.54 -12.06
N SER A 738 2.25 -35.05 -11.94
CA SER A 738 1.92 -35.99 -10.88
C SER A 738 2.46 -37.38 -11.25
N LEU A 739 3.33 -37.94 -10.43
CA LEU A 739 3.89 -39.28 -10.63
C LEU A 739 3.07 -40.38 -9.96
N ARG A 740 2.37 -40.01 -8.88
CA ARG A 740 1.68 -40.91 -7.98
C ARG A 740 0.65 -40.12 -7.19
N SER A 741 -0.58 -40.63 -7.10
CA SER A 741 -1.61 -40.14 -6.18
C SER A 741 -2.38 -41.33 -5.64
N VAL A 742 -2.06 -41.76 -4.41
CA VAL A 742 -2.57 -43.01 -3.81
C VAL A 742 -3.28 -42.70 -2.49
N SER A 743 -4.41 -43.37 -2.25
CA SER A 743 -5.22 -43.21 -1.04
C SER A 743 -4.38 -43.22 0.25
N PRO A 744 -4.68 -42.37 1.25
CA PRO A 744 -3.93 -42.30 2.51
C PRO A 744 -4.03 -43.59 3.34
N GLU A 745 -5.04 -44.43 3.08
CA GLU A 745 -5.25 -45.72 3.77
C GLU A 745 -4.22 -46.78 3.38
N VAL A 746 -3.50 -46.58 2.28
CA VAL A 746 -2.38 -47.43 1.86
C VAL A 746 -1.12 -46.98 2.60
N ARG A 747 -0.30 -47.94 3.06
CA ARG A 747 1.01 -47.62 3.63
C ARG A 747 1.85 -46.84 2.62
N ASP A 748 2.41 -45.71 3.05
CA ASP A 748 3.07 -44.72 2.20
C ASP A 748 2.12 -44.03 1.19
N GLY A 749 0.81 -43.92 1.46
CA GLY A 749 -0.14 -43.15 0.65
C GLY A 749 0.19 -41.64 0.58
N GLY A 750 -0.38 -40.95 -0.40
CA GLY A 750 -0.10 -39.54 -0.70
C GLY A 750 0.22 -39.28 -2.16
N SER A 751 0.73 -38.08 -2.44
CA SER A 751 1.02 -37.59 -3.79
C SER A 751 2.48 -37.26 -3.99
N VAL A 752 3.02 -37.60 -5.15
CA VAL A 752 4.38 -37.22 -5.56
C VAL A 752 4.27 -36.42 -6.84
N VAL A 753 4.83 -35.22 -6.84
CA VAL A 753 4.82 -34.28 -7.97
C VAL A 753 6.26 -33.95 -8.36
N GLU A 754 6.55 -33.95 -9.65
CA GLU A 754 7.81 -33.42 -10.20
C GLU A 754 7.58 -32.14 -10.96
N ILE A 755 8.39 -31.13 -10.68
CA ILE A 755 8.37 -29.83 -11.35
C ILE A 755 9.54 -29.75 -12.31
N TRP A 756 9.24 -29.63 -13.60
CA TRP A 756 10.23 -29.58 -14.66
C TRP A 756 10.31 -28.18 -15.26
N ARG A 757 11.51 -27.81 -15.72
CA ARG A 757 11.78 -26.51 -16.36
C ARG A 757 12.05 -26.68 -17.85
N TRP A 758 11.47 -25.81 -18.67
CA TRP A 758 11.73 -25.75 -20.10
C TRP A 758 13.10 -25.14 -20.41
N ASP A 759 13.92 -25.81 -21.23
CA ASP A 759 15.25 -25.32 -21.65
C ASP A 759 15.26 -24.64 -23.04
N GLY A 760 14.12 -24.62 -23.73
CA GLY A 760 14.01 -24.18 -25.12
C GLY A 760 13.70 -25.30 -26.11
N ASN A 761 13.95 -26.57 -25.74
CA ASN A 761 13.67 -27.73 -26.59
C ASN A 761 13.04 -28.92 -25.86
N ARG A 762 13.36 -29.11 -24.57
CA ARG A 762 12.84 -30.19 -23.73
C ARG A 762 12.70 -29.72 -22.28
N TYR A 763 12.01 -30.52 -21.47
CA TYR A 763 11.92 -30.30 -20.03
C TYR A 763 13.08 -30.97 -19.30
N VAL A 764 13.71 -30.23 -18.39
CA VAL A 764 14.92 -30.64 -17.65
C VAL A 764 14.80 -30.30 -16.15
N ASP A 765 15.77 -30.77 -15.38
CA ASP A 765 16.01 -30.43 -13.96
C ASP A 765 14.78 -30.63 -13.03
N PRO A 766 14.21 -31.85 -12.92
CA PRO A 766 13.01 -32.05 -12.11
C PRO A 766 13.28 -31.88 -10.61
N VAL A 767 12.44 -31.07 -9.95
CA VAL A 767 12.37 -30.96 -8.49
C VAL A 767 11.20 -31.80 -7.99
N ARG A 768 11.45 -32.71 -7.04
CA ARG A 768 10.42 -33.62 -6.52
C ARG A 768 9.84 -33.11 -5.20
N VAL A 769 8.51 -33.04 -5.15
CA VAL A 769 7.72 -32.65 -3.97
C VAL A 769 6.80 -33.82 -3.59
N SER A 770 6.74 -34.14 -2.29
CA SER A 770 5.89 -35.20 -1.76
C SER A 770 4.90 -34.65 -0.76
N GLU A 771 3.61 -34.92 -0.96
CA GLU A 771 2.53 -34.58 -0.05
C GLU A 771 1.89 -35.82 0.57
N PRO A 772 1.66 -35.84 1.90
CA PRO A 772 0.99 -36.98 2.55
C PRO A 772 -0.46 -37.15 2.11
N ALA A 773 -1.11 -36.07 1.66
CA ALA A 773 -2.49 -36.11 1.21
C ALA A 773 -2.60 -36.38 -0.30
N VAL A 774 -3.77 -36.86 -0.71
CA VAL A 774 -4.12 -37.06 -2.12
C VAL A 774 -4.36 -35.70 -2.77
N ALA A 775 -3.54 -35.36 -3.76
CA ALA A 775 -3.64 -34.15 -4.55
C ALA A 775 -4.79 -34.33 -5.54
N ARG A 776 -5.73 -33.39 -5.49
CA ARG A 776 -6.86 -33.30 -6.42
C ARG A 776 -6.60 -32.29 -7.52
N ALA A 777 -6.02 -31.14 -7.19
CA ALA A 777 -5.64 -30.12 -8.16
C ALA A 777 -4.20 -29.64 -7.93
N LEU A 778 -3.54 -29.24 -9.01
CA LEU A 778 -2.19 -28.67 -8.99
C LEU A 778 -2.21 -27.32 -9.71
N ALA A 779 -1.38 -26.40 -9.25
CA ALA A 779 -1.09 -25.14 -9.94
C ALA A 779 0.37 -24.75 -9.70
N ILE A 780 1.00 -24.03 -10.63
CA ILE A 780 2.35 -23.47 -10.44
C ILE A 780 2.32 -21.99 -10.83
N THR A 781 3.05 -21.16 -10.11
CA THR A 781 3.26 -19.76 -10.47
C THR A 781 4.05 -19.62 -11.79
N GLU A 782 3.85 -18.53 -12.53
CA GLU A 782 4.45 -18.34 -13.86
C GLU A 782 5.99 -18.27 -13.82
N ASP A 783 6.55 -17.86 -12.69
CA ASP A 783 7.99 -17.82 -12.40
C ASP A 783 8.56 -19.18 -11.96
N GLY A 784 7.71 -20.18 -11.71
CA GLY A 784 8.09 -21.52 -11.26
C GLY A 784 8.66 -21.57 -9.85
N THR A 785 8.35 -20.59 -8.99
CA THR A 785 8.84 -20.54 -7.61
C THR A 785 7.93 -21.26 -6.62
N THR A 786 6.62 -21.30 -6.87
CA THR A 786 5.64 -21.85 -5.92
C THR A 786 4.74 -22.89 -6.59
N LEU A 787 4.61 -24.04 -5.93
CA LEU A 787 3.65 -25.11 -6.28
C LEU A 787 2.47 -25.05 -5.32
N GLY A 788 1.27 -24.94 -5.87
CA GLY A 788 0.01 -25.11 -5.14
C GLY A 788 -0.53 -26.52 -5.31
N ILE A 789 -0.91 -27.16 -4.21
CA ILE A 789 -1.53 -28.48 -4.17
C ILE A 789 -2.84 -28.38 -3.41
N ALA A 790 -3.97 -28.62 -4.06
CA ALA A 790 -5.26 -28.77 -3.39
C ALA A 790 -5.50 -30.25 -3.07
N ASP A 791 -5.69 -30.60 -1.80
CA ASP A 791 -5.93 -31.97 -1.37
C ASP A 791 -7.40 -32.40 -1.49
N ILE A 792 -7.68 -33.68 -1.21
CA ILE A 792 -9.03 -34.24 -1.25
C ILE A 792 -10.00 -33.63 -0.22
N ASP A 793 -9.47 -33.04 0.86
CA ASP A 793 -10.25 -32.37 1.89
C ASP A 793 -10.47 -30.87 1.56
N GLY A 794 -9.98 -30.41 0.40
CA GLY A 794 -10.08 -29.03 -0.07
C GLY A 794 -9.02 -28.09 0.51
N ARG A 795 -8.06 -28.59 1.31
CA ARG A 795 -6.97 -27.76 1.83
C ARG A 795 -5.99 -27.44 0.73
N VAL A 796 -5.52 -26.19 0.69
CA VAL A 796 -4.48 -25.76 -0.24
C VAL A 796 -3.13 -25.75 0.47
N VAL A 797 -2.16 -26.43 -0.10
CA VAL A 797 -0.76 -26.43 0.34
C VAL A 797 0.05 -25.65 -0.67
N LEU A 798 0.73 -24.61 -0.21
CA LEU A 798 1.70 -23.86 -1.00
C LEU A 798 3.10 -24.33 -0.61
N VAL A 799 3.89 -24.71 -1.61
CA VAL A 799 5.25 -25.22 -1.46
C VAL A 799 6.20 -24.30 -2.21
N ASP A 800 7.13 -23.66 -1.49
CA ASP A 800 8.26 -22.95 -2.09
C ASP A 800 9.22 -23.97 -2.70
N LEU A 801 9.48 -23.89 -4.01
CA LEU A 801 10.31 -24.84 -4.72
C LEU A 801 11.82 -24.63 -4.49
N ALA A 802 12.24 -23.45 -3.99
CA ALA A 802 13.60 -23.22 -3.52
C ALA A 802 13.84 -23.86 -2.15
N HIS A 803 12.80 -23.91 -1.31
CA HIS A 803 12.83 -24.48 0.04
C HIS A 803 11.60 -25.38 0.28
N PRO A 804 11.52 -26.59 -0.33
CA PRO A 804 10.32 -27.45 -0.29
C PRO A 804 9.87 -27.89 1.11
N GLU A 805 10.74 -27.73 2.11
CA GLU A 805 10.43 -27.90 3.54
C GLU A 805 9.53 -26.79 4.09
N GLN A 806 9.53 -25.60 3.48
CA GLN A 806 8.69 -24.47 3.86
C GLN A 806 7.32 -24.59 3.18
N ARG A 807 6.41 -25.27 3.86
CA ARG A 807 5.02 -25.46 3.41
C ARG A 807 4.10 -24.51 4.15
N ARG A 808 3.18 -23.90 3.43
CA ARG A 808 2.07 -23.11 3.99
C ARG A 808 0.76 -23.84 3.72
N TYR A 809 -0.03 -24.01 4.77
CA TYR A 809 -1.35 -24.64 4.67
C TYR A 809 -2.42 -23.55 4.76
N LEU A 810 -3.30 -23.49 3.76
CA LEU A 810 -4.46 -22.61 3.74
C LEU A 810 -5.70 -23.46 4.05
N GLN A 811 -6.53 -22.97 4.96
CA GLN A 811 -7.79 -23.61 5.28
C GLN A 811 -8.78 -23.33 4.14
N GLY A 812 -8.98 -24.31 3.26
CA GLY A 812 -10.04 -24.28 2.26
C GLY A 812 -11.40 -24.49 2.91
N GLU A 813 -12.44 -23.87 2.34
CA GLU A 813 -13.82 -23.91 2.87
C GLU A 813 -14.76 -24.83 2.05
N ALA A 814 -14.30 -25.39 0.92
CA ALA A 814 -15.18 -26.01 -0.08
C ALA A 814 -14.79 -27.44 -0.47
N ALA A 815 -15.82 -28.24 -0.79
CA ALA A 815 -15.66 -29.55 -1.41
C ALA A 815 -15.47 -29.40 -2.94
N TYR A 816 -14.40 -30.00 -3.50
CA TYR A 816 -14.06 -30.13 -4.93
C TYR A 816 -13.67 -28.87 -5.72
N SER A 817 -12.51 -28.29 -5.47
CA SER A 817 -12.19 -26.97 -6.02
C SER A 817 -10.94 -26.92 -6.89
N SER A 818 -11.15 -26.70 -8.19
CA SER A 818 -10.09 -26.32 -9.12
C SER A 818 -9.30 -25.14 -8.55
N MET A 819 -8.00 -25.08 -8.85
CA MET A 819 -7.12 -24.03 -8.33
C MET A 819 -6.19 -23.52 -9.42
N THR A 820 -5.88 -22.23 -9.37
CA THR A 820 -4.90 -21.58 -10.23
C THR A 820 -4.25 -20.40 -9.51
N PHE A 821 -3.06 -19.99 -9.93
CA PHE A 821 -2.48 -18.71 -9.54
C PHE A 821 -2.92 -17.61 -10.51
N THR A 822 -2.92 -16.36 -10.04
CA THR A 822 -2.85 -15.18 -10.89
C THR A 822 -1.50 -15.14 -11.61
N SER A 823 -1.43 -14.40 -12.72
CA SER A 823 -0.21 -14.38 -13.55
C SER A 823 0.97 -13.66 -12.90
N ASP A 824 0.68 -12.74 -11.98
CA ASP A 824 1.70 -12.14 -11.09
C ASP A 824 2.25 -13.12 -10.03
N GLY A 825 1.58 -14.26 -9.79
CA GLY A 825 1.92 -15.23 -8.76
C GLY A 825 1.61 -14.78 -7.32
N GLU A 826 1.00 -13.62 -7.12
CA GLU A 826 0.74 -13.07 -5.78
C GLU A 826 -0.51 -13.67 -5.12
N THR A 827 -1.46 -14.15 -5.93
CA THR A 827 -2.75 -14.66 -5.47
C THR A 827 -2.99 -16.08 -5.99
N VAL A 828 -3.41 -16.97 -5.08
CA VAL A 828 -3.97 -18.28 -5.44
C VAL A 828 -5.49 -18.21 -5.36
N VAL A 829 -6.16 -18.83 -6.31
CA VAL A 829 -7.62 -18.81 -6.44
C VAL A 829 -8.12 -20.24 -6.53
N GLN A 830 -9.12 -20.54 -5.71
CA GLN A 830 -9.75 -21.85 -5.61
C GLN A 830 -11.24 -21.66 -5.88
N ALA A 831 -11.83 -22.58 -6.64
CA ALA A 831 -13.28 -22.55 -6.86
C ALA A 831 -14.02 -22.83 -5.54
N ASP A 832 -15.15 -22.16 -5.31
CA ASP A 832 -16.04 -22.48 -4.19
C ASP A 832 -17.32 -23.10 -4.73
N CYS A 833 -17.43 -24.42 -4.57
CA CYS A 833 -18.55 -25.19 -5.04
C CYS A 833 -19.85 -24.91 -4.29
N GLY A 834 -19.78 -24.49 -3.03
CA GLY A 834 -20.97 -24.16 -2.25
C GLY A 834 -21.68 -22.90 -2.77
N SER A 835 -20.95 -22.04 -3.47
CA SER A 835 -21.45 -20.74 -3.94
C SER A 835 -21.33 -20.51 -5.45
N GLY A 836 -20.85 -21.50 -6.23
CA GLY A 836 -20.53 -21.32 -7.66
C GLY A 836 -19.49 -20.22 -7.91
N GLY A 837 -18.68 -19.93 -6.90
CA GLY A 837 -17.83 -18.76 -6.78
C GLY A 837 -16.34 -19.09 -6.83
N VAL A 838 -15.51 -18.13 -6.41
CA VAL A 838 -14.09 -18.37 -6.16
C VAL A 838 -13.66 -17.72 -4.86
N ILE A 839 -12.68 -18.31 -4.20
CA ILE A 839 -12.01 -17.73 -3.04
C ILE A 839 -10.57 -17.46 -3.45
N SER A 840 -10.03 -16.33 -3.01
CA SER A 840 -8.63 -15.94 -3.24
C SER A 840 -7.85 -15.88 -1.93
N TRP A 841 -6.56 -16.20 -1.99
CA TRP A 841 -5.61 -16.06 -0.89
C TRP A 841 -4.32 -15.46 -1.39
N ASN A 842 -3.71 -14.62 -0.56
CA ASN A 842 -2.36 -14.13 -0.81
C ASN A 842 -1.35 -15.27 -0.62
N VAL A 843 -0.43 -15.43 -1.57
CA VAL A 843 0.56 -16.51 -1.56
C VAL A 843 1.63 -16.31 -0.48
N SER A 844 2.02 -15.06 -0.22
CA SER A 844 3.13 -14.72 0.67
C SER A 844 2.84 -14.99 2.14
N ASP A 845 1.61 -14.71 2.60
CA ASP A 845 1.21 -14.84 4.00
C ASP A 845 -0.02 -15.73 4.25
N GLY A 846 -0.73 -16.15 3.20
CA GLY A 846 -1.89 -17.02 3.31
C GLY A 846 -3.16 -16.32 3.79
N VAL A 847 -3.17 -14.99 3.86
CA VAL A 847 -4.36 -14.22 4.22
C VAL A 847 -5.42 -14.38 3.13
N LYS A 848 -6.66 -14.65 3.55
CA LYS A 848 -7.83 -14.71 2.65
C LYS A 848 -8.05 -13.33 2.03
N GLY A 849 -8.02 -13.26 0.71
CA GLY A 849 -8.28 -12.07 -0.09
C GLY A 849 -9.77 -11.75 -0.11
N ALA A 850 -10.50 -12.34 -1.05
CA ALA A 850 -11.95 -12.25 -1.11
C ALA A 850 -12.58 -13.61 -1.46
N ALA A 851 -13.83 -13.79 -1.05
CA ALA A 851 -14.69 -14.85 -1.55
C ALA A 851 -15.73 -14.19 -2.45
N TRP A 852 -15.76 -14.55 -3.72
CA TRP A 852 -16.73 -14.05 -4.68
C TRP A 852 -17.75 -15.12 -4.92
N HIS A 853 -18.96 -14.87 -4.43
CA HIS A 853 -20.07 -15.79 -4.58
C HIS A 853 -20.87 -15.47 -5.85
N ARG A 854 -21.35 -16.50 -6.53
CA ARG A 854 -22.39 -16.39 -7.56
C ARG A 854 -23.72 -16.68 -6.87
N GLY A 855 -24.59 -15.68 -6.76
CA GLY A 855 -25.93 -15.92 -6.20
C GLY A 855 -26.81 -16.71 -7.18
N PRO A 856 -27.88 -17.39 -6.72
CA PRO A 856 -27.96 -18.22 -5.51
C PRO A 856 -27.14 -19.52 -5.68
N ALA A 857 -26.79 -20.16 -4.55
CA ALA A 857 -26.08 -21.43 -4.55
C ALA A 857 -26.82 -22.50 -5.37
N PRO A 858 -26.14 -23.17 -6.33
CA PRO A 858 -26.73 -24.33 -7.00
C PRO A 858 -27.02 -25.43 -5.97
N ASP A 859 -28.04 -26.26 -6.23
CA ASP A 859 -28.40 -27.39 -5.37
C ASP A 859 -27.17 -28.27 -5.10
N GLN A 860 -26.92 -28.64 -3.83
CA GLN A 860 -25.73 -29.37 -3.38
C GLN A 860 -25.48 -30.66 -4.17
N ALA A 861 -26.51 -31.22 -4.81
CA ALA A 861 -26.43 -32.38 -5.69
C ALA A 861 -25.64 -32.15 -7.00
N THR A 862 -25.38 -30.90 -7.39
CA THR A 862 -24.67 -30.51 -8.64
C THR A 862 -23.20 -30.12 -8.41
N CYS A 863 -22.63 -30.35 -7.24
CA CYS A 863 -21.22 -30.06 -6.90
C CYS A 863 -20.19 -30.73 -7.86
N SER A 864 -20.61 -31.74 -8.65
CA SER A 864 -19.78 -32.47 -9.62
C SER A 864 -19.61 -31.80 -10.99
N ASP A 865 -20.20 -30.63 -11.18
CA ASP A 865 -20.29 -29.95 -12.45
C ASP A 865 -19.19 -28.85 -12.50
N ILE A 866 -18.03 -29.25 -13.02
CA ILE A 866 -16.69 -28.64 -12.85
C ILE A 866 -16.66 -27.11 -13.10
N THR A 867 -16.30 -26.33 -12.06
CA THR A 867 -15.84 -24.95 -12.27
C THR A 867 -14.39 -24.96 -12.76
N LEU A 868 -14.17 -24.67 -14.05
CA LEU A 868 -12.82 -24.59 -14.62
C LEU A 868 -12.26 -23.19 -14.37
N LEU A 869 -11.15 -23.12 -13.64
CA LEU A 869 -10.39 -21.88 -13.49
C LEU A 869 -9.22 -21.86 -14.46
N ARG A 870 -9.06 -20.74 -15.18
CA ARG A 870 -7.91 -20.49 -16.05
C ARG A 870 -7.35 -19.09 -15.78
N PRO A 871 -6.03 -18.96 -15.61
CA PRO A 871 -5.42 -17.64 -15.52
C PRO A 871 -5.55 -16.92 -16.85
N VAL A 872 -5.71 -15.61 -16.80
CA VAL A 872 -5.79 -14.72 -17.95
C VAL A 872 -4.68 -13.68 -17.86
N PRO A 873 -3.47 -14.00 -18.37
CA PRO A 873 -2.29 -13.17 -18.13
C PRO A 873 -2.41 -11.75 -18.66
N VAL A 874 -3.11 -11.57 -19.79
CA VAL A 874 -3.28 -10.26 -20.44
C VAL A 874 -4.00 -9.20 -19.60
N ILE A 875 -4.74 -9.60 -18.57
CA ILE A 875 -5.46 -8.67 -17.67
C ILE A 875 -5.26 -8.97 -16.17
N ASN A 876 -4.31 -9.84 -15.85
CA ASN A 876 -4.11 -10.37 -14.50
C ASN A 876 -5.44 -10.81 -13.82
N GLY A 877 -6.22 -11.61 -14.54
CA GLY A 877 -7.55 -12.05 -14.12
C GLY A 877 -7.70 -13.56 -14.12
N ILE A 878 -8.84 -14.04 -13.64
CA ILE A 878 -9.21 -15.46 -13.68
C ILE A 878 -10.48 -15.61 -14.49
N LEU A 879 -10.45 -16.51 -15.46
CA LEU A 879 -11.64 -16.95 -16.16
C LEU A 879 -12.20 -18.17 -15.44
N GLY A 880 -13.43 -18.06 -14.96
CA GLY A 880 -14.23 -19.15 -14.42
C GLY A 880 -15.35 -19.54 -15.39
N THR A 881 -15.60 -20.83 -15.52
CA THR A 881 -16.79 -21.35 -16.20
C THR A 881 -17.57 -22.25 -15.26
N ASP A 882 -18.89 -22.17 -15.25
CA ASP A 882 -19.75 -23.12 -14.55
C ASP A 882 -20.40 -24.12 -15.52
N ALA A 883 -21.05 -25.13 -14.96
CA ALA A 883 -21.73 -26.16 -15.76
C ALA A 883 -23.07 -25.74 -16.34
N GLU A 884 -23.65 -24.62 -15.87
CA GLU A 884 -24.84 -24.02 -16.48
C GLU A 884 -24.49 -23.24 -17.75
N GLY A 885 -23.20 -23.15 -18.10
CA GLY A 885 -22.72 -22.43 -19.29
C GLY A 885 -22.38 -20.97 -19.01
N GLY A 886 -22.34 -20.56 -17.74
CA GLY A 886 -21.92 -19.25 -17.30
C GLY A 886 -20.41 -19.08 -17.41
N MET A 887 -19.97 -18.05 -18.12
CA MET A 887 -18.58 -17.62 -18.21
C MET A 887 -18.42 -16.31 -17.47
N THR A 888 -17.47 -16.26 -16.54
CA THR A 888 -17.20 -15.04 -15.77
C THR A 888 -15.71 -14.79 -15.75
N LEU A 889 -15.33 -13.61 -16.23
CA LEU A 889 -13.96 -13.14 -16.17
C LEU A 889 -13.83 -12.24 -14.93
N TRP A 890 -13.09 -12.70 -13.94
CA TRP A 890 -12.87 -11.99 -12.68
C TRP A 890 -11.58 -11.18 -12.72
N ARG A 891 -11.63 -9.96 -12.17
CA ARG A 891 -10.48 -9.07 -11.99
C ARG A 891 -10.03 -9.11 -10.53
N LEU A 892 -8.81 -9.59 -10.29
CA LEU A 892 -8.17 -9.68 -8.97
C LEU A 892 -7.17 -8.57 -8.69
N ASP A 893 -7.05 -7.61 -9.62
CA ASP A 893 -6.14 -6.49 -9.51
C ASP A 893 -6.56 -5.55 -8.36
N VAL A 894 -5.76 -5.56 -7.29
CA VAL A 894 -6.01 -4.75 -6.08
C VAL A 894 -5.86 -3.25 -6.35
N ALA A 895 -4.98 -2.86 -7.27
CA ALA A 895 -4.86 -1.45 -7.67
C ALA A 895 -6.12 -1.01 -8.42
N ALA A 896 -6.57 -1.81 -9.38
CA ALA A 896 -7.81 -1.52 -10.10
C ALA A 896 -9.06 -1.57 -9.20
N ALA A 897 -9.04 -2.40 -8.15
CA ALA A 897 -10.07 -2.41 -7.11
C ALA A 897 -10.05 -1.11 -6.29
N ALA A 898 -8.87 -0.61 -5.92
CA ALA A 898 -8.71 0.66 -5.23
C ALA A 898 -9.25 1.82 -6.09
N ASP A 899 -8.94 1.86 -7.39
CA ASP A 899 -9.43 2.90 -8.30
C ASP A 899 -10.97 2.94 -8.37
N VAL A 900 -11.61 1.78 -8.50
CA VAL A 900 -13.08 1.71 -8.51
C VAL A 900 -13.67 2.16 -7.17
N LEU A 901 -13.17 1.63 -6.06
CA LEU A 901 -13.67 2.00 -4.74
C LEU A 901 -13.46 3.49 -4.44
N CYS A 902 -12.33 4.04 -4.87
CA CYS A 902 -12.02 5.46 -4.78
C CYS A 902 -13.06 6.32 -5.51
N SER A 903 -13.36 5.98 -6.76
CA SER A 903 -14.31 6.72 -7.60
C SER A 903 -15.77 6.64 -7.15
N THR A 904 -16.12 5.57 -6.42
CA THR A 904 -17.50 5.27 -5.99
C THR A 904 -17.77 5.75 -4.56
N ASN A 905 -16.81 5.56 -3.64
CA ASN A 905 -16.97 5.79 -2.20
C ASN A 905 -16.31 7.07 -1.69
N GLY A 906 -15.35 7.64 -2.44
CA GLY A 906 -14.55 8.79 -2.02
C GLY A 906 -13.55 8.47 -0.91
N VAL A 907 -12.99 9.52 -0.29
CA VAL A 907 -12.03 9.42 0.82
C VAL A 907 -12.69 9.54 2.19
N LEU A 908 -11.96 9.12 3.23
CA LEU A 908 -12.34 9.39 4.62
C LEU A 908 -12.58 10.89 4.84
N ASP A 909 -13.76 11.22 5.34
CA ASP A 909 -14.07 12.58 5.77
C ASP A 909 -13.14 13.06 6.89
N GLU A 910 -13.11 14.37 7.15
CA GLU A 910 -12.18 14.96 8.12
C GLU A 910 -12.35 14.41 9.54
N VAL A 911 -13.58 14.09 9.94
CA VAL A 911 -13.90 13.56 11.27
C VAL A 911 -13.36 12.15 11.44
N ASN A 912 -13.59 11.28 10.47
CA ASN A 912 -13.13 9.89 10.48
C ASN A 912 -11.63 9.81 10.23
N ARG A 913 -11.07 10.66 9.37
CA ARG A 913 -9.62 10.82 9.22
C ARG A 913 -8.97 11.19 10.56
N ALA A 914 -9.52 12.18 11.27
CA ALA A 914 -9.04 12.55 12.60
C ALA A 914 -9.28 11.46 13.65
N ARG A 915 -10.27 10.57 13.48
CA ARG A 915 -10.54 9.46 14.41
C ARG A 915 -9.57 8.30 14.21
N TYR A 916 -9.32 7.91 12.97
CA TYR A 916 -8.62 6.67 12.64
C TYR A 916 -7.14 6.85 12.30
N LEU A 917 -6.72 8.04 11.84
CA LEU A 917 -5.36 8.29 11.36
C LEU A 917 -4.57 9.25 12.27
N ARG A 918 -5.07 9.55 13.48
CA ARG A 918 -4.39 10.43 14.43
C ARG A 918 -2.97 9.91 14.74
N ASP A 919 -2.01 10.83 14.69
CA ASP A 919 -0.62 10.71 15.16
C ASP A 919 0.36 9.84 14.37
N VAL A 920 -0.02 9.22 13.23
CA VAL A 920 0.88 8.26 12.53
C VAL A 920 1.38 8.77 11.17
N ILE A 921 0.75 9.77 10.54
CA ILE A 921 1.11 10.19 9.17
C ILE A 921 0.98 11.70 9.00
N GLY A 922 1.95 12.33 8.32
CA GLY A 922 1.74 13.59 7.61
C GLY A 922 0.61 13.43 6.58
N SER A 923 0.32 14.45 5.77
CA SER A 923 -0.73 14.38 4.75
C SER A 923 -0.73 13.04 4.02
N VAL A 924 -1.77 12.23 4.24
CA VAL A 924 -2.04 11.04 3.43
C VAL A 924 -2.13 11.52 1.98
N PRO A 925 -1.46 10.88 1.01
CA PRO A 925 -1.59 11.25 -0.39
C PRO A 925 -3.07 11.28 -0.78
N SER A 926 -3.52 12.41 -1.30
CA SER A 926 -4.84 12.57 -1.91
C SER A 926 -4.80 12.07 -3.36
N ASP A 927 -4.41 10.81 -3.55
CA ASP A 927 -4.55 10.14 -4.84
C ASP A 927 -5.81 9.23 -4.87
N CYS A 928 -6.63 9.39 -3.83
CA CYS A 928 -8.06 9.66 -3.98
C CYS A 928 -8.30 11.15 -3.62
#